data_AF-A0A8C5SSB1-F1
#
_entry.id   AF-A0A8C5SSB1-F1
#
_cell.length_a   1.000
_cell.length_b   1.000
_cell.length_c   1.000
_cell.angle_alpha   90.00
_cell.angle_beta   90.00
_cell.angle_gamma   90.00
#
_symmetry.space_group_name_H-M   'P 1'
#
loop_
_entity.id
_entity.type
_entity.pdbx_description
1 polymer ?
#
loop_
_entity_poly.entity_id
_entity_poly.type
_entity_poly.pdbx_seq_one_letter_code
_entity_poly.pdbx_strand_id
1 'polypeptide(L)'
;ASHPSEVGKTRTQIVIGQYYSYTVCLAITHCPLLIVMWHKSCFFLTVPIGKIEEVVLEARTVERSANPYKKDVHTINGLPEYTVELREHIQLKESKIIKQASIATKGPNEFVQEIEFEKLTPGSVIIFRVSLDPKAQDAVGVLRNHLIQFSPHFKSGSLPDDCSEAILKTPFSIIASKLTLADLNQLLYRCDAEEQEDGGGCYDIPNWTPLKYAGLQGIMSVMAEIRPNNDLGHPFCGNLRAGDWMIDYVSNRLISRAGTCSDVGKWLKAMFIYLKRVPRYLIPCYFDAILVGAYTTLLDLVWKQMSSFVQNGSTFVKHLSLGSVQMCGIGKYPSLPPLSPALKNVPYRLNEIMGEKEQCCVSLAAGLPHFSSGIFRCWGRDTFIALRGLMLVTGRYLEARNIILAFAGTLRHGLIPNLLGQGTHARYNCRDAVWWWLQCVQDYCKTVPNGTDILNSPISRIYPTDDSLPQPAGKMDQPLYEVIQEAMQKHAQGIDFRERNAGPQIDRNMRDEGFNVTAGVDMETGFVFGGNRFNCGTWMDKMGESDKARNKGIPATPRDGSAVEIVGLCKSTVRWLQELSVKKLFPYPGVTVKRHGKDETFTYDQWNRKLQAHFEKLFFVSEDPNDPNETHPTLVHKRGIYKDSYGASSPWCDYQLRPNFPIAMVVAPELFSPEHAWKALEMLEKKLLGPLGMKTLDSDDMVYCGVYDNALDNDNYNVSKGFNYHQGPEWLWPIGYFLRAKLYFSKLIGPEIYAKTVFLIKNVLSRHYVHLERSPWKGLPELTNENGQYCPFSCETQAWSIAVVLEVLYDL
;
A
#
# COMPACT_ATOMS: atom_id res chain seq x y z
N ALA A 1 3.94 -16.16 -32.42
CA ALA A 1 4.69 -15.22 -33.28
C ALA A 1 5.69 -16.01 -34.11
N SER A 2 5.75 -15.76 -35.42
CA SER A 2 6.55 -16.48 -36.41
C SER A 2 7.86 -15.76 -36.71
N HIS A 3 9.00 -16.46 -36.66
CA HIS A 3 10.20 -16.10 -37.41
C HIS A 3 10.47 -17.14 -38.52
N PRO A 4 10.87 -16.72 -39.73
CA PRO A 4 11.05 -17.60 -40.88
C PRO A 4 12.54 -17.90 -41.12
N SER A 5 12.94 -19.15 -40.93
CA SER A 5 14.17 -19.69 -41.53
C SER A 5 14.08 -21.20 -41.55
N GLU A 6 13.58 -21.78 -42.64
CA GLU A 6 13.98 -23.11 -43.12
C GLU A 6 13.30 -23.38 -44.48
N VAL A 7 14.13 -23.48 -45.51
CA VAL A 7 13.74 -23.92 -46.86
C VAL A 7 13.54 -25.43 -46.82
N GLY A 8 12.37 -25.92 -47.24
CA GLY A 8 12.17 -27.32 -47.65
C GLY A 8 11.58 -28.32 -46.65
N LYS A 9 10.54 -27.99 -45.87
CA LYS A 9 9.72 -28.98 -45.12
C LYS A 9 8.22 -28.84 -45.42
N THR A 10 7.58 -29.96 -45.75
CA THR A 10 6.11 -30.13 -45.81
C THR A 10 5.49 -29.74 -44.47
N ARG A 11 4.51 -28.83 -44.44
CA ARG A 11 3.88 -28.35 -43.18
C ARG A 11 2.63 -29.18 -42.85
N THR A 12 2.64 -29.86 -41.71
CA THR A 12 1.42 -30.31 -41.03
C THR A 12 0.87 -29.12 -40.24
N GLN A 13 -0.38 -28.74 -40.48
CA GLN A 13 -1.06 -27.68 -39.73
C GLN A 13 -2.05 -28.31 -38.74
N ILE A 14 -2.06 -27.79 -37.51
CA ILE A 14 -3.01 -28.16 -36.46
C ILE A 14 -3.91 -26.94 -36.22
N VAL A 15 -5.22 -27.14 -36.36
CA VAL A 15 -6.23 -26.10 -36.07
C VAL A 15 -7.08 -26.57 -34.90
N ILE A 16 -7.13 -25.78 -33.83
CA ILE A 16 -7.89 -26.06 -32.61
C ILE A 16 -9.08 -25.10 -32.57
N GLY A 17 -10.30 -25.64 -32.54
CA GLY A 17 -11.54 -24.87 -32.35
C GLY A 17 -12.20 -25.21 -31.02
N GLN A 18 -12.36 -24.23 -30.14
CA GLN A 18 -12.97 -24.41 -28.82
C GLN A 18 -14.48 -24.17 -28.87
N TYR A 19 -15.27 -25.14 -28.41
CA TYR A 19 -16.70 -24.96 -28.11
C TYR A 19 -16.88 -24.87 -26.59
N TYR A 20 -17.89 -24.12 -26.14
CA TYR A 20 -18.18 -23.83 -24.71
C TYR A 20 -18.71 -25.05 -23.89
N SER A 21 -18.67 -26.25 -24.46
CA SER A 21 -18.88 -27.54 -23.80
C SER A 21 -17.53 -28.22 -23.60
N TYR A 22 -17.40 -29.25 -22.77
CA TYR A 22 -16.15 -30.01 -22.46
C TYR A 22 -15.44 -30.68 -23.65
N THR A 23 -15.71 -30.22 -24.87
CA THR A 23 -15.45 -30.86 -26.14
C THR A 23 -14.79 -29.86 -27.09
N VAL A 24 -13.66 -30.24 -27.67
CA VAL A 24 -12.87 -29.47 -28.63
C VAL A 24 -12.77 -30.27 -29.92
N CYS A 25 -12.83 -29.59 -31.07
CA CYS A 25 -12.52 -30.22 -32.36
C CYS A 25 -11.05 -29.96 -32.71
N LEU A 26 -10.30 -31.04 -32.92
CA LEU A 26 -8.89 -31.00 -33.35
C LEU A 26 -8.81 -31.41 -34.80
N ALA A 27 -8.49 -30.47 -35.69
CA ALA A 27 -8.29 -30.75 -37.12
C ALA A 27 -6.79 -30.83 -37.45
N ILE A 28 -6.43 -31.88 -38.19
CA ILE A 28 -5.07 -32.12 -38.66
C ILE A 28 -5.11 -32.23 -40.18
N THR A 29 -4.30 -31.39 -40.83
CA THR A 29 -4.22 -31.34 -42.28
C THR A 29 -2.78 -31.57 -42.73
N HIS A 30 -2.59 -32.46 -43.69
CA HIS A 30 -1.29 -32.62 -44.35
C HIS A 30 -1.30 -31.92 -45.72
N CYS A 31 -0.68 -30.74 -45.79
CA CYS A 31 -0.73 -29.88 -46.98
C CYS A 31 0.27 -30.33 -48.08
N PRO A 32 -0.17 -30.50 -49.33
CA PRO A 32 0.73 -30.73 -50.46
C PRO A 32 1.33 -29.39 -50.92
N LEU A 33 2.56 -29.06 -50.52
CA LEU A 33 3.27 -27.86 -51.01
C LEU A 33 4.46 -28.18 -51.94
N LEU A 34 4.90 -29.43 -52.04
CA LEU A 34 5.84 -29.94 -53.05
C LEU A 34 5.80 -31.48 -53.01
N ILE A 35 5.82 -32.16 -54.16
CA ILE A 35 5.96 -33.62 -54.25
C ILE A 35 7.40 -33.97 -53.86
N VAL A 36 7.64 -34.19 -52.56
CA VAL A 36 8.88 -34.80 -52.07
C VAL A 36 8.51 -36.21 -51.63
N MET A 37 9.03 -37.22 -52.35
CA MET A 37 8.90 -38.62 -51.99
C MET A 37 9.59 -38.88 -50.63
N TRP A 38 8.83 -38.90 -49.55
CA TRP A 38 9.24 -39.52 -48.29
C TRP A 38 8.53 -40.86 -48.13
N HIS A 39 9.28 -41.94 -48.28
CA HIS A 39 8.85 -43.28 -47.90
C HIS A 39 9.04 -43.43 -46.37
N LYS A 40 7.96 -43.81 -45.68
CA LYS A 40 7.96 -44.33 -44.29
C LYS A 40 8.55 -43.41 -43.21
N SER A 41 7.79 -42.39 -42.82
CA SER A 41 7.98 -41.77 -41.50
C SER A 41 6.67 -41.88 -40.73
N CYS A 42 6.63 -42.71 -39.69
CA CYS A 42 5.49 -42.74 -38.76
C CYS A 42 5.35 -41.36 -38.13
N PHE A 43 4.20 -40.72 -38.34
CA PHE A 43 3.87 -39.49 -37.62
C PHE A 43 3.16 -39.89 -36.32
N PHE A 44 3.79 -39.52 -35.20
CA PHE A 44 3.17 -39.62 -33.89
C PHE A 44 2.54 -38.27 -33.55
N LEU A 45 1.28 -38.30 -33.17
CA LEU A 45 0.62 -37.15 -32.56
C LEU A 45 0.31 -37.50 -31.11
N THR A 46 0.88 -36.72 -30.21
CA THR A 46 0.50 -36.70 -28.81
C THR A 46 -0.64 -35.71 -28.65
N VAL A 47 -1.81 -36.16 -28.19
CA VAL A 47 -2.94 -35.28 -27.83
C VAL A 47 -2.94 -35.11 -26.30
N PRO A 48 -2.36 -34.03 -25.77
CA PRO A 48 -2.34 -33.76 -24.33
C PRO A 48 -3.68 -33.18 -23.81
N ILE A 49 -4.67 -33.02 -24.68
CA ILE A 49 -5.89 -32.22 -24.45
C ILE A 49 -7.06 -33.09 -23.92
N GLY A 50 -6.91 -34.42 -23.84
CA GLY A 50 -7.90 -35.32 -23.27
C GLY A 50 -8.17 -36.57 -24.10
N LYS A 51 -9.33 -37.19 -23.85
CA LYS A 51 -9.82 -38.41 -24.50
C LYS A 51 -10.47 -38.08 -25.84
N ILE A 52 -10.05 -38.81 -26.87
CA ILE A 52 -10.68 -38.75 -28.19
C ILE A 52 -11.94 -39.60 -28.14
N GLU A 53 -13.08 -38.96 -28.36
CA GLU A 53 -14.38 -39.61 -28.35
C GLU A 53 -14.72 -40.22 -29.71
N GLU A 54 -14.43 -39.50 -30.79
CA GLU A 54 -14.69 -39.95 -32.16
C GLU A 54 -13.78 -39.24 -33.17
N VAL A 55 -13.68 -39.84 -34.36
CA VAL A 55 -13.23 -39.16 -35.57
C VAL A 55 -14.47 -38.56 -36.24
N VAL A 56 -14.61 -37.25 -36.15
CA VAL A 56 -15.74 -36.50 -36.74
C VAL A 56 -15.68 -36.58 -38.26
N LEU A 57 -14.47 -36.45 -38.82
CA LEU A 57 -14.23 -36.47 -40.26
C LEU A 57 -12.86 -37.07 -40.55
N GLU A 58 -12.80 -37.97 -41.53
CA GLU A 58 -11.60 -38.45 -42.18
C GLU A 58 -11.79 -38.26 -43.69
N ALA A 59 -10.97 -37.39 -44.29
CA ALA A 59 -10.97 -37.13 -45.72
C ALA A 59 -9.58 -37.36 -46.29
N ARG A 60 -9.47 -38.06 -47.42
CA ARG A 60 -8.19 -38.33 -48.09
C ARG A 60 -8.32 -38.17 -49.59
N THR A 61 -7.46 -37.34 -50.16
CA THR A 61 -7.30 -37.28 -51.62
C THR A 61 -6.55 -38.53 -52.10
N VAL A 62 -7.15 -39.26 -53.02
CA VAL A 62 -6.61 -40.50 -53.60
C VAL A 62 -6.54 -40.33 -55.10
N GLU A 63 -5.34 -40.57 -55.63
CA GLU A 63 -5.10 -40.66 -57.08
C GLU A 63 -5.62 -42.01 -57.58
N ARG A 64 -6.45 -41.98 -58.61
CA ARG A 64 -7.00 -43.16 -59.27
C ARG A 64 -6.48 -43.21 -60.71
N SER A 65 -6.30 -44.42 -61.22
CA SER A 65 -5.98 -44.60 -62.64
C SER A 65 -7.19 -44.18 -63.48
N ALA A 66 -7.10 -43.01 -64.08
CA ALA A 66 -8.10 -42.41 -64.96
C ALA A 66 -7.41 -41.77 -66.17
N ASN A 67 -8.19 -41.38 -67.18
CA ASN A 67 -7.64 -40.68 -68.35
C ASN A 67 -7.11 -39.29 -67.95
N PRO A 68 -6.02 -38.80 -68.59
CA PRO A 68 -5.46 -37.50 -68.31
C PRO A 68 -6.51 -36.39 -68.38
N TYR A 69 -6.48 -35.44 -67.45
CA TYR A 69 -7.39 -34.30 -67.51
C TYR A 69 -7.39 -33.60 -68.87
N LYS A 70 -8.57 -33.52 -69.50
CA LYS A 70 -8.82 -32.73 -70.70
C LYS A 70 -9.94 -31.75 -70.41
N LYS A 71 -9.64 -30.46 -70.48
CA LYS A 71 -10.61 -29.38 -70.26
C LYS A 71 -11.76 -29.48 -71.26
N ASP A 72 -12.98 -29.57 -70.76
CA ASP A 72 -14.18 -29.55 -71.59
C ASP A 72 -14.48 -28.10 -72.02
N VAL A 73 -14.89 -27.92 -73.28
CA VAL A 73 -15.09 -26.58 -73.87
C VAL A 73 -16.46 -25.99 -73.50
N HIS A 74 -17.38 -26.82 -73.01
CA HIS A 74 -18.77 -26.45 -72.76
C HIS A 74 -19.17 -26.56 -71.28
N THR A 75 -18.37 -27.21 -70.44
CA THR A 75 -18.67 -27.46 -69.03
C THR A 75 -17.44 -27.35 -68.13
N ILE A 76 -17.65 -26.99 -66.87
CA ILE A 76 -16.60 -27.05 -65.85
C ILE A 76 -16.44 -28.52 -65.43
N ASN A 77 -15.33 -29.15 -65.78
CA ASN A 77 -15.00 -30.53 -65.39
C ASN A 77 -13.82 -30.59 -64.40
N GLY A 78 -13.92 -31.48 -63.42
CA GLY A 78 -12.87 -31.72 -62.41
C GLY A 78 -11.74 -32.62 -62.93
N LEU A 79 -10.68 -32.78 -62.13
CA LEU A 79 -9.60 -33.72 -62.42
C LEU A 79 -10.07 -35.15 -62.13
N PRO A 80 -10.27 -36.02 -63.15
CA PRO A 80 -10.82 -37.37 -62.95
C PRO A 80 -9.83 -38.31 -62.24
N GLU A 81 -8.54 -37.96 -62.28
CA GLU A 81 -7.43 -38.68 -61.65
C GLU A 81 -7.45 -38.55 -60.12
N TYR A 82 -8.17 -37.57 -59.56
CA TYR A 82 -8.20 -37.34 -58.11
C TYR A 82 -9.62 -37.45 -57.56
N THR A 83 -9.79 -38.25 -56.51
CA THR A 83 -11.06 -38.38 -55.78
C THR A 83 -10.80 -38.18 -54.28
N VAL A 84 -11.79 -37.69 -53.55
CA VAL A 84 -11.72 -37.60 -52.08
C VAL A 84 -12.49 -38.78 -51.49
N GLU A 85 -11.80 -39.64 -50.75
CA GLU A 85 -12.45 -40.62 -49.88
C GLU A 85 -12.83 -39.93 -48.58
N LEU A 86 -14.11 -39.98 -48.22
CA LEU A 86 -14.66 -39.27 -47.07
C LEU A 86 -15.39 -40.24 -46.13
N ARG A 87 -15.14 -40.12 -44.83
CA ARG A 87 -15.77 -40.90 -43.76
C ARG A 87 -16.06 -39.98 -42.59
N GLU A 88 -17.25 -40.10 -42.00
CA GLU A 88 -17.71 -39.22 -40.92
C GLU A 88 -18.15 -40.05 -39.72
N HIS A 89 -17.99 -39.49 -38.51
CA HIS A 89 -18.44 -40.07 -37.24
C HIS A 89 -18.03 -41.55 -37.04
N ILE A 90 -16.74 -41.83 -37.19
CA ILE A 90 -16.19 -43.18 -37.05
C ILE A 90 -15.42 -43.35 -35.74
N GLN A 91 -15.36 -44.60 -35.26
CA GLN A 91 -14.53 -44.94 -34.11
C GLN A 91 -13.05 -45.02 -34.49
N LEU A 92 -12.13 -44.77 -33.54
CA LEU A 92 -10.67 -44.76 -33.84
C LEU A 92 -10.18 -46.05 -34.52
N LYS A 93 -10.74 -47.21 -34.15
CA LYS A 93 -10.37 -48.52 -34.73
C LYS A 93 -10.81 -48.68 -36.18
N GLU A 94 -11.76 -47.88 -36.63
CA GLU A 94 -12.34 -47.95 -37.97
C GLU A 94 -11.64 -47.00 -38.95
N SER A 95 -10.82 -46.08 -38.44
CA SER A 95 -10.04 -45.13 -39.24
C SER A 95 -9.07 -45.86 -40.17
N LYS A 96 -8.96 -45.41 -41.43
CA LYS A 96 -7.95 -45.93 -42.37
C LYS A 96 -6.64 -45.14 -42.29
N ILE A 97 -6.65 -43.98 -41.64
CA ILE A 97 -5.49 -43.11 -41.47
C ILE A 97 -4.72 -43.49 -40.18
N ILE A 98 -5.42 -43.90 -39.13
CA ILE A 98 -4.84 -44.25 -37.82
C ILE A 98 -4.41 -45.71 -37.78
N LYS A 99 -3.21 -45.95 -37.25
CA LYS A 99 -2.63 -47.28 -37.04
C LYS A 99 -2.95 -47.85 -35.67
N GLN A 100 -2.66 -47.06 -34.63
CA GLN A 100 -2.79 -47.45 -33.24
C GLN A 100 -3.01 -46.21 -32.39
N ALA A 101 -3.86 -46.33 -31.38
CA ALA A 101 -3.98 -45.34 -30.32
C ALA A 101 -3.56 -46.00 -29.01
N SER A 102 -2.61 -45.40 -28.31
CA SER A 102 -2.20 -45.80 -26.96
C SER A 102 -2.60 -44.71 -25.97
N ILE A 103 -3.00 -45.14 -24.77
CA ILE A 103 -3.25 -44.24 -23.66
C ILE A 103 -1.98 -44.23 -22.82
N ALA A 104 -1.38 -43.07 -22.66
CA ALA A 104 -0.23 -42.86 -21.79
C ALA A 104 -0.60 -41.88 -20.69
N THR A 105 -0.49 -42.30 -19.43
CA THR A 105 -0.59 -41.38 -18.29
C THR A 105 0.81 -40.88 -17.98
N LYS A 106 1.13 -39.62 -18.31
CA LYS A 106 2.48 -39.05 -18.12
C LYS A 106 2.68 -38.36 -16.76
N GLY A 107 1.63 -38.24 -15.95
CA GLY A 107 1.69 -37.66 -14.61
C GLY A 107 0.33 -37.68 -13.88
N PRO A 108 0.25 -37.12 -12.65
CA PRO A 108 -1.00 -36.99 -11.93
C PRO A 108 -1.98 -36.10 -12.71
N ASN A 109 -3.14 -36.66 -13.09
CA ASN A 109 -4.22 -35.97 -13.80
C ASN A 109 -3.86 -35.45 -15.21
N GLU A 110 -2.83 -36.03 -15.84
CA GLU A 110 -2.51 -35.81 -17.26
C GLU A 110 -2.89 -37.04 -18.08
N PHE A 111 -4.08 -36.97 -18.69
CA PHE A 111 -4.50 -37.95 -19.67
C PHE A 111 -3.94 -37.56 -21.04
N VAL A 112 -3.05 -38.40 -21.57
CA VAL A 112 -2.47 -38.21 -22.89
C VAL A 112 -2.85 -39.40 -23.77
N GLN A 113 -3.46 -39.10 -24.92
CA GLN A 113 -3.72 -40.10 -25.95
C GLN A 113 -2.73 -39.91 -27.08
N GLU A 114 -1.90 -40.92 -27.34
CA GLU A 114 -0.95 -40.91 -28.44
C GLU A 114 -1.58 -41.66 -29.63
N ILE A 115 -1.57 -41.02 -30.80
CA ILE A 115 -2.06 -41.58 -32.05
C ILE A 115 -0.86 -41.77 -32.98
N GLU A 116 -0.70 -42.99 -33.48
CA GLU A 116 0.20 -43.29 -34.58
C GLU A 116 -0.59 -43.30 -35.89
N PHE A 117 -0.12 -42.53 -36.89
CA PHE A 117 -0.72 -42.50 -38.22
C PHE A 117 0.01 -43.42 -39.20
N GLU A 118 -0.73 -44.20 -39.98
CA GLU A 118 -0.18 -45.05 -41.05
C GLU A 118 -0.35 -44.44 -42.44
N LYS A 119 -1.51 -43.84 -42.74
CA LYS A 119 -1.88 -43.39 -44.11
C LYS A 119 -2.24 -41.91 -44.17
N LEU A 120 -1.58 -41.07 -43.38
CA LEU A 120 -1.73 -39.62 -43.44
C LEU A 120 -0.91 -39.05 -44.63
N THR A 121 -1.42 -39.25 -45.85
CA THR A 121 -0.77 -38.78 -47.09
C THR A 121 -1.09 -37.29 -47.35
N PRO A 122 -0.27 -36.57 -48.15
CA PRO A 122 -0.60 -35.20 -48.55
C PRO A 122 -2.00 -35.10 -49.16
N GLY A 123 -2.78 -34.08 -48.79
CA GLY A 123 -4.18 -33.96 -49.17
C GLY A 123 -5.15 -34.75 -48.28
N SER A 124 -4.72 -35.16 -47.09
CA SER A 124 -5.57 -35.76 -46.06
C SER A 124 -5.95 -34.77 -44.96
N VAL A 125 -7.17 -34.90 -44.44
CA VAL A 125 -7.70 -34.18 -43.29
C VAL A 125 -8.31 -35.19 -42.32
N ILE A 126 -7.99 -35.08 -41.04
CA ILE A 126 -8.66 -35.82 -39.98
C ILE A 126 -9.08 -34.87 -38.87
N ILE A 127 -10.33 -34.98 -38.41
CA ILE A 127 -10.92 -34.16 -37.36
C ILE A 127 -11.35 -35.06 -36.21
N PHE A 128 -10.86 -34.77 -35.02
CA PHE A 128 -11.19 -35.48 -33.79
C PHE A 128 -12.13 -34.66 -32.93
N ARG A 129 -13.10 -35.32 -32.31
CA ARG A 129 -13.80 -34.79 -31.14
C ARG A 129 -13.04 -35.23 -29.90
N VAL A 130 -12.53 -34.28 -29.14
CA VAL A 130 -11.75 -34.53 -27.93
C VAL A 130 -12.51 -33.96 -26.74
N SER A 131 -12.63 -34.71 -25.66
CA SER A 131 -13.13 -34.21 -24.38
C SER A 131 -12.14 -34.45 -23.25
N LEU A 132 -12.32 -33.72 -22.15
CA LEU A 132 -11.60 -34.02 -20.92
C LEU A 132 -11.90 -35.47 -20.47
N ASP A 133 -10.99 -36.10 -19.72
CA ASP A 133 -11.32 -37.40 -19.13
C ASP A 133 -12.49 -37.25 -18.13
N PRO A 134 -13.30 -38.31 -17.89
CA PRO A 134 -14.49 -38.20 -17.05
C PRO A 134 -14.24 -37.67 -15.63
N LYS A 135 -13.07 -37.96 -15.02
CA LYS A 135 -12.75 -37.47 -13.67
C LYS A 135 -12.43 -35.97 -13.70
N ALA A 136 -11.73 -35.51 -14.74
CA ALA A 136 -11.52 -34.08 -14.96
C ALA A 136 -12.82 -33.34 -15.29
N GLN A 137 -13.74 -33.93 -16.07
CA GLN A 137 -15.05 -33.33 -16.33
C GLN A 137 -15.84 -33.14 -15.04
N ASP A 138 -15.87 -34.16 -14.17
CA ASP A 138 -16.52 -34.10 -12.86
C ASP A 138 -15.90 -33.00 -11.98
N ALA A 139 -14.57 -33.02 -11.82
CA ALA A 139 -13.85 -32.03 -11.03
C ALA A 139 -14.08 -30.58 -11.53
N VAL A 140 -14.02 -30.36 -12.85
CA VAL A 140 -14.29 -29.04 -13.44
C VAL A 140 -15.76 -28.66 -13.28
N GLY A 141 -16.70 -29.59 -13.48
CA GLY A 141 -18.13 -29.33 -13.34
C GLY A 141 -18.51 -28.93 -11.92
N VAL A 142 -18.01 -29.66 -10.92
CA VAL A 142 -18.20 -29.33 -9.50
C VAL A 142 -17.55 -27.99 -9.14
N LEU A 143 -16.32 -27.77 -9.60
CA LEU A 143 -15.62 -26.49 -9.36
C LEU A 143 -16.39 -25.31 -9.96
N ARG A 144 -16.90 -25.46 -11.19
CA ARG A 144 -17.75 -24.45 -11.85
C ARG A 144 -19.03 -24.20 -11.07
N ASN A 145 -19.66 -25.23 -10.51
CA ASN A 145 -20.85 -25.07 -9.68
C ASN A 145 -20.58 -24.17 -8.46
N HIS A 146 -19.46 -24.38 -7.76
CA HIS A 146 -19.06 -23.51 -6.65
C HIS A 146 -18.70 -22.09 -7.10
N LEU A 147 -18.15 -21.91 -8.30
CA LEU A 147 -17.82 -20.60 -8.86
C LEU A 147 -19.04 -19.77 -9.31
N ILE A 148 -20.24 -20.38 -9.46
CA ILE A 148 -21.47 -19.67 -9.83
C ILE A 148 -21.76 -18.51 -8.87
N GLN A 149 -21.41 -18.66 -7.60
CA GLN A 149 -21.62 -17.62 -6.58
C GLN A 149 -20.87 -16.31 -6.90
N PHE A 150 -19.79 -16.36 -7.67
CA PHE A 150 -19.01 -15.19 -8.08
C PHE A 150 -19.39 -14.68 -9.46
N SER A 151 -19.76 -15.57 -10.39
CA SER A 151 -20.18 -15.20 -11.74
C SER A 151 -21.14 -16.21 -12.37
N PRO A 152 -22.29 -15.75 -12.92
CA PRO A 152 -23.25 -16.63 -13.61
C PRO A 152 -22.67 -17.36 -14.83
N HIS A 153 -21.56 -16.88 -15.41
CA HIS A 153 -20.92 -17.52 -16.57
C HIS A 153 -20.47 -18.96 -16.30
N PHE A 154 -20.22 -19.32 -15.05
CA PHE A 154 -19.83 -20.68 -14.67
C PHE A 154 -20.99 -21.70 -14.68
N LYS A 155 -22.25 -21.25 -14.85
CA LYS A 155 -23.44 -22.13 -14.88
C LYS A 155 -23.42 -23.12 -16.05
N SER A 156 -22.85 -22.73 -17.20
CA SER A 156 -22.73 -23.67 -18.31
C SER A 156 -21.75 -24.78 -17.94
N GLY A 157 -22.15 -26.05 -18.07
CA GLY A 157 -21.31 -27.20 -17.76
C GLY A 157 -21.11 -27.48 -16.27
N SER A 158 -21.72 -26.73 -15.34
CA SER A 158 -21.61 -27.01 -13.91
C SER A 158 -22.31 -28.33 -13.53
N LEU A 159 -21.77 -29.03 -12.54
CA LEU A 159 -22.33 -30.27 -11.99
C LEU A 159 -22.63 -30.10 -10.49
N PRO A 160 -23.74 -30.64 -9.97
CA PRO A 160 -24.05 -30.56 -8.55
C PRO A 160 -23.00 -31.30 -7.70
N ASP A 161 -22.76 -30.81 -6.49
CA ASP A 161 -21.78 -31.39 -5.55
C ASP A 161 -22.47 -32.00 -4.32
N ASP A 162 -22.98 -33.22 -4.48
CA ASP A 162 -23.72 -33.94 -3.45
C ASP A 162 -22.82 -34.35 -2.26
N CYS A 163 -21.50 -34.45 -2.48
CA CYS A 163 -20.51 -34.84 -1.48
C CYS A 163 -19.65 -33.66 -0.96
N SER A 164 -20.06 -32.42 -1.22
CA SER A 164 -19.34 -31.22 -0.78
C SER A 164 -19.05 -31.21 0.72
N GLU A 165 -17.83 -30.79 1.08
CA GLU A 165 -17.52 -30.42 2.45
C GLU A 165 -18.51 -29.37 2.96
N ALA A 166 -18.89 -29.45 4.24
CA ALA A 166 -19.90 -28.56 4.82
C ALA A 166 -19.58 -27.07 4.66
N ILE A 167 -18.30 -26.71 4.61
CA ILE A 167 -17.85 -25.33 4.43
C ILE A 167 -18.15 -24.76 3.03
N LEU A 168 -18.19 -25.60 2.00
CA LEU A 168 -18.51 -25.18 0.63
C LEU A 168 -20.01 -25.01 0.38
N LYS A 169 -20.86 -25.62 1.24
CA LYS A 169 -22.32 -25.44 1.19
C LYS A 169 -22.75 -24.04 1.66
N THR A 170 -21.88 -23.34 2.38
CA THR A 170 -22.11 -21.96 2.80
C THR A 170 -21.51 -21.01 1.76
N PRO A 171 -22.28 -20.03 1.24
CA PRO A 171 -21.73 -18.99 0.37
C PRO A 171 -20.53 -18.28 0.99
N PHE A 172 -19.48 -18.06 0.19
CA PHE A 172 -18.23 -17.46 0.64
C PHE A 172 -18.46 -16.08 1.29
N SER A 173 -19.42 -15.31 0.80
CA SER A 173 -19.80 -14.01 1.37
C SER A 173 -20.23 -14.08 2.84
N ILE A 174 -20.83 -15.19 3.29
CA ILE A 174 -21.26 -15.40 4.68
C ILE A 174 -20.07 -15.78 5.58
N ILE A 175 -19.10 -16.52 5.03
CA ILE A 175 -17.84 -16.80 5.73
C ILE A 175 -17.04 -15.50 5.88
N ALA A 176 -16.90 -14.77 4.77
CA ALA A 176 -16.17 -13.52 4.71
C ALA A 176 -16.80 -12.45 5.62
N SER A 177 -18.14 -12.35 5.73
CA SER A 177 -18.80 -11.30 6.52
C SER A 177 -18.44 -11.28 8.02
N LYS A 178 -17.78 -12.32 8.54
CA LYS A 178 -17.29 -12.40 9.92
C LYS A 178 -15.91 -11.77 10.11
N LEU A 179 -15.20 -11.46 9.02
CA LEU A 179 -13.85 -10.88 9.07
C LEU A 179 -13.91 -9.42 9.49
N THR A 180 -12.98 -9.03 10.35
CA THR A 180 -12.69 -7.62 10.66
C THR A 180 -11.73 -7.02 9.64
N LEU A 181 -11.58 -5.69 9.63
CA LEU A 181 -10.53 -5.02 8.84
C LEU A 181 -9.11 -5.48 9.20
N ALA A 182 -8.87 -5.89 10.44
CA ALA A 182 -7.59 -6.47 10.86
C ALA A 182 -7.36 -7.88 10.29
N ASP A 183 -8.41 -8.69 10.20
CA ASP A 183 -8.34 -10.00 9.52
C ASP A 183 -8.08 -9.84 8.02
N LEU A 184 -8.68 -8.81 7.41
CA LEU A 184 -8.50 -8.47 6.00
C LEU A 184 -7.07 -8.01 5.70
N ASN A 185 -6.35 -7.39 6.64
CA ASN A 185 -4.91 -7.13 6.52
C ASN A 185 -4.13 -8.46 6.36
N GLN A 186 -4.38 -9.43 7.24
CA GLN A 186 -3.71 -10.73 7.18
C GLN A 186 -4.04 -11.49 5.90
N LEU A 187 -5.29 -11.45 5.46
CA LEU A 187 -5.76 -12.18 4.29
C LEU A 187 -5.23 -11.56 2.98
N LEU A 188 -5.31 -10.24 2.83
CA LEU A 188 -5.02 -9.55 1.57
C LEU A 188 -3.54 -9.15 1.42
N TYR A 189 -2.87 -8.73 2.50
CA TYR A 189 -1.57 -8.06 2.40
C TYR A 189 -0.44 -8.83 3.07
N ARG A 190 0.09 -8.34 4.19
CA ARG A 190 1.32 -8.82 4.87
C ARG A 190 2.53 -8.83 3.96
N CYS A 191 3.40 -7.84 4.11
CA CYS A 191 4.71 -7.87 3.46
C CYS A 191 5.59 -8.99 4.05
N ASP A 192 6.74 -9.27 3.43
CA ASP A 192 7.59 -10.37 3.86
C ASP A 192 8.04 -10.25 5.33
N ALA A 193 8.49 -9.08 5.77
CA ALA A 193 8.91 -8.85 7.15
C ALA A 193 7.76 -9.02 8.17
N GLU A 194 6.53 -8.70 7.78
CA GLU A 194 5.34 -8.93 8.59
C GLU A 194 5.01 -10.42 8.69
N GLU A 195 5.07 -11.13 7.56
CA GLU A 195 4.77 -12.56 7.50
C GLU A 195 5.82 -13.41 8.23
N GLN A 196 7.09 -13.01 8.16
CA GLN A 196 8.20 -13.65 8.89
C GLN A 196 8.04 -13.54 10.41
N GLU A 197 7.53 -12.42 10.93
CA GLU A 197 7.23 -12.25 12.36
C GLU A 197 6.23 -13.30 12.86
N ASP A 198 5.34 -13.75 11.98
CA ASP A 198 4.36 -14.81 12.28
C ASP A 198 4.93 -16.23 12.08
N GLY A 199 6.15 -16.37 11.56
CA GLY A 199 6.81 -17.64 11.26
C GLY A 199 6.64 -18.14 9.83
N GLY A 200 6.17 -17.29 8.91
CA GLY A 200 6.01 -17.59 7.48
C GLY A 200 6.99 -16.83 6.58
N GLY A 201 6.53 -16.49 5.38
CA GLY A 201 7.25 -15.67 4.40
C GLY A 201 6.44 -15.49 3.12
N CYS A 202 6.82 -14.54 2.28
CA CYS A 202 6.24 -14.38 0.95
C CYS A 202 6.66 -15.54 0.03
N TYR A 203 5.73 -16.03 -0.80
CA TYR A 203 6.03 -17.12 -1.73
C TYR A 203 7.04 -16.66 -2.79
N ASP A 204 8.13 -17.41 -2.94
CA ASP A 204 9.12 -17.21 -4.00
C ASP A 204 8.72 -17.95 -5.28
N ILE A 205 8.53 -17.21 -6.38
CA ILE A 205 8.14 -17.78 -7.66
C ILE A 205 9.42 -18.19 -8.40
N PRO A 206 9.62 -19.48 -8.70
CA PRO A 206 10.86 -19.96 -9.31
C PRO A 206 11.16 -19.24 -10.64
N ASN A 207 12.42 -18.85 -10.82
CA ASN A 207 12.90 -18.09 -11.99
C ASN A 207 12.23 -16.73 -12.19
N TRP A 208 11.70 -16.14 -11.12
CA TRP A 208 11.12 -14.80 -11.14
C TRP A 208 11.48 -14.05 -9.84
N THR A 209 10.48 -13.53 -9.11
CA THR A 209 10.69 -12.81 -7.86
C THR A 209 9.70 -13.26 -6.79
N PRO A 210 10.01 -13.06 -5.50
CA PRO A 210 9.05 -13.24 -4.43
C PRO A 210 7.85 -12.29 -4.57
N LEU A 211 6.69 -12.76 -4.12
CA LEU A 211 5.51 -11.91 -3.99
C LEU A 211 5.79 -10.74 -3.04
N LYS A 212 5.25 -9.55 -3.36
CA LYS A 212 5.36 -8.37 -2.49
C LYS A 212 4.52 -8.48 -1.22
N TYR A 213 3.44 -9.25 -1.31
CA TYR A 213 2.54 -9.58 -0.22
C TYR A 213 2.33 -11.09 -0.18
N ALA A 214 2.29 -11.65 1.02
CA ALA A 214 1.97 -13.05 1.24
C ALA A 214 0.47 -13.36 1.01
N GLY A 215 -0.38 -12.34 1.19
CA GLY A 215 -1.82 -12.41 0.97
C GLY A 215 -2.24 -12.32 -0.50
N LEU A 216 -3.56 -12.35 -0.72
CA LEU A 216 -4.15 -12.42 -2.06
C LEU A 216 -3.78 -11.22 -2.94
N GLN A 217 -3.52 -10.04 -2.37
CA GLN A 217 -3.07 -8.89 -3.15
C GLN A 217 -1.78 -9.19 -3.92
N GLY A 218 -0.83 -9.89 -3.29
CA GLY A 218 0.46 -10.20 -3.91
C GLY A 218 0.25 -10.99 -5.19
N ILE A 219 -0.62 -12.00 -5.15
CA ILE A 219 -1.00 -12.79 -6.31
C ILE A 219 -1.75 -11.94 -7.33
N MET A 220 -2.77 -11.17 -6.91
CA MET A 220 -3.56 -10.33 -7.80
C MET A 220 -2.71 -9.29 -8.54
N SER A 221 -1.66 -8.75 -7.91
CA SER A 221 -0.74 -7.81 -8.53
C SER A 221 0.03 -8.47 -9.69
N VAL A 222 0.51 -9.71 -9.53
CA VAL A 222 1.16 -10.46 -10.63
C VAL A 222 0.15 -10.79 -11.74
N MET A 223 -1.04 -11.25 -11.35
CA MET A 223 -2.07 -11.66 -12.31
C MET A 223 -2.65 -10.49 -13.10
N ALA A 224 -2.54 -9.26 -12.59
CA ALA A 224 -2.95 -8.06 -13.32
C ALA A 224 -2.13 -7.84 -14.61
N GLU A 225 -0.90 -8.33 -14.68
CA GLU A 225 -0.06 -8.28 -15.89
C GLU A 225 -0.31 -9.48 -16.82
N ILE A 226 -0.55 -10.66 -16.23
CA ILE A 226 -0.75 -11.92 -16.96
C ILE A 226 -2.11 -11.94 -17.67
N ARG A 227 -3.19 -11.57 -16.97
CA ARG A 227 -4.57 -11.76 -17.41
C ARG A 227 -4.90 -10.98 -18.71
N PRO A 228 -4.57 -9.68 -18.85
CA PRO A 228 -4.91 -8.93 -20.07
C PRO A 228 -4.21 -9.46 -21.32
N ASN A 229 -3.02 -10.07 -21.14
CA ASN A 229 -2.20 -10.58 -22.24
C ASN A 229 -2.38 -12.09 -22.46
N ASN A 230 -3.14 -12.77 -21.59
CA ASN A 230 -3.22 -14.23 -21.54
C ASN A 230 -1.83 -14.89 -21.56
N ASP A 231 -0.88 -14.33 -20.78
CA ASP A 231 0.52 -14.77 -20.77
C ASP A 231 0.70 -16.08 -19.99
N LEU A 232 0.25 -17.18 -20.59
CA LEU A 232 0.43 -18.53 -20.04
C LEU A 232 1.90 -18.94 -19.98
N GLY A 233 2.82 -18.21 -20.64
CA GLY A 233 4.25 -18.44 -20.62
C GLY A 233 4.94 -17.92 -19.35
N HIS A 234 4.26 -17.07 -18.57
CA HIS A 234 4.83 -16.47 -17.36
C HIS A 234 5.29 -17.53 -16.34
N PRO A 235 6.43 -17.34 -15.63
CA PRO A 235 6.92 -18.27 -14.61
C PRO A 235 5.89 -18.62 -13.53
N PHE A 236 5.02 -17.67 -13.17
CA PHE A 236 3.87 -17.88 -12.27
C PHE A 236 2.94 -18.99 -12.77
N CYS A 237 2.50 -18.93 -14.03
CA CYS A 237 1.67 -19.96 -14.63
C CYS A 237 2.44 -21.27 -14.81
N GLY A 238 3.73 -21.20 -15.12
CA GLY A 238 4.63 -22.35 -15.16
C GLY A 238 4.68 -23.10 -13.82
N ASN A 239 4.83 -22.38 -12.71
CA ASN A 239 4.84 -22.93 -11.36
C ASN A 239 3.52 -23.64 -11.01
N LEU A 240 2.37 -23.01 -11.30
CA LEU A 240 1.04 -23.60 -11.07
C LEU A 240 0.80 -24.88 -11.89
N ARG A 241 1.39 -24.98 -13.08
CA ARG A 241 1.34 -26.23 -13.88
C ARG A 241 2.29 -27.29 -13.34
N ALA A 242 3.45 -26.88 -12.85
CA ALA A 242 4.51 -27.78 -12.39
C ALA A 242 4.16 -28.47 -11.05
N GLY A 243 3.35 -27.85 -10.19
CA GLY A 243 2.94 -28.47 -8.93
C GLY A 243 1.97 -27.65 -8.10
N ASP A 244 1.65 -28.18 -6.92
CA ASP A 244 0.59 -27.65 -6.05
C ASP A 244 1.10 -26.68 -4.98
N TRP A 245 2.39 -26.33 -4.99
CA TRP A 245 3.04 -25.57 -3.90
C TRP A 245 2.39 -24.21 -3.65
N MET A 246 2.11 -23.42 -4.68
CA MET A 246 1.46 -22.12 -4.53
C MET A 246 0.00 -22.26 -4.11
N ILE A 247 -0.69 -23.30 -4.60
CA ILE A 247 -2.06 -23.62 -4.22
C ILE A 247 -2.13 -23.94 -2.72
N ASP A 248 -1.22 -24.79 -2.24
CA ASP A 248 -1.12 -25.15 -0.83
C ASP A 248 -0.68 -23.98 0.04
N TYR A 249 0.27 -23.16 -0.43
CA TYR A 249 0.74 -21.96 0.26
C TYR A 249 -0.43 -21.04 0.61
N VAL A 250 -1.29 -20.71 -0.37
CA VAL A 250 -2.41 -19.78 -0.19
C VAL A 250 -3.36 -20.26 0.91
N SER A 251 -3.73 -21.54 0.92
CA SER A 251 -4.65 -22.05 1.94
C SER A 251 -3.98 -22.29 3.30
N ASN A 252 -2.79 -22.89 3.32
CA ASN A 252 -2.14 -23.32 4.57
C ASN A 252 -1.66 -22.12 5.39
N ARG A 253 -1.25 -21.04 4.72
CA ARG A 253 -0.92 -19.75 5.34
C ARG A 253 -2.07 -19.20 6.18
N LEU A 254 -3.31 -19.33 5.70
CA LEU A 254 -4.48 -18.82 6.40
C LEU A 254 -4.99 -19.80 7.45
N ILE A 255 -4.89 -21.11 7.20
CA ILE A 255 -5.25 -22.16 8.16
C ILE A 255 -4.40 -22.08 9.43
N SER A 256 -3.11 -21.74 9.30
CA SER A 256 -2.21 -21.54 10.45
C SER A 256 -2.57 -20.31 11.29
N ARG A 257 -3.46 -19.44 10.81
CA ARG A 257 -3.97 -18.30 11.59
C ARG A 257 -5.15 -18.72 12.45
N ALA A 258 -5.35 -18.03 13.57
CA ALA A 258 -6.50 -18.23 14.43
C ALA A 258 -7.77 -17.58 13.85
N GLY A 259 -8.93 -17.97 14.37
CA GLY A 259 -10.22 -17.31 14.10
C GLY A 259 -10.70 -17.44 12.65
N THR A 260 -11.40 -16.41 12.17
CA THR A 260 -12.11 -16.42 10.89
C THR A 260 -11.17 -16.51 9.67
N CYS A 261 -9.92 -16.05 9.78
CA CYS A 261 -8.90 -16.27 8.75
C CYS A 261 -8.70 -17.77 8.46
N SER A 262 -8.71 -18.61 9.50
CA SER A 262 -8.61 -20.07 9.36
C SER A 262 -9.75 -20.65 8.54
N ASP A 263 -10.97 -20.14 8.73
CA ASP A 263 -12.15 -20.62 8.01
C ASP A 263 -12.10 -20.27 6.52
N VAL A 264 -11.58 -19.08 6.18
CA VAL A 264 -11.28 -18.76 4.77
C VAL A 264 -10.21 -19.69 4.20
N GLY A 265 -9.16 -19.97 4.95
CA GLY A 265 -8.12 -20.92 4.55
C GLY A 265 -8.67 -22.33 4.30
N LYS A 266 -9.57 -22.82 5.18
CA LYS A 266 -10.27 -24.10 5.01
C LYS A 266 -11.18 -24.10 3.78
N TRP A 267 -11.90 -23.01 3.53
CA TRP A 267 -12.74 -22.87 2.35
C TRP A 267 -11.90 -22.91 1.06
N LEU A 268 -10.77 -22.18 1.01
CA LEU A 268 -9.83 -22.21 -0.10
C LEU A 268 -9.25 -23.61 -0.29
N LYS A 269 -8.85 -24.28 0.80
CA LYS A 269 -8.35 -25.66 0.74
C LYS A 269 -9.39 -26.61 0.14
N ALA A 270 -10.65 -26.50 0.54
CA ALA A 270 -11.73 -27.32 0.01
C ALA A 270 -11.96 -27.07 -1.49
N MET A 271 -11.94 -25.80 -1.94
CA MET A 271 -11.97 -25.46 -3.38
C MET A 271 -10.77 -26.04 -4.13
N PHE A 272 -9.58 -25.97 -3.51
CA PHE A 272 -8.34 -26.45 -4.11
C PHE A 272 -8.26 -27.97 -4.23
N ILE A 273 -8.99 -28.75 -3.42
CA ILE A 273 -9.10 -30.20 -3.61
C ILE A 273 -9.64 -30.53 -5.00
N TYR A 274 -10.64 -29.78 -5.48
CA TYR A 274 -11.17 -29.94 -6.84
C TYR A 274 -10.19 -29.40 -7.88
N LEU A 275 -9.58 -28.23 -7.65
CA LEU A 275 -8.60 -27.63 -8.57
C LEU A 275 -7.44 -28.59 -8.87
N LYS A 276 -6.91 -29.28 -7.86
CA LYS A 276 -5.78 -30.23 -8.02
C LYS A 276 -6.13 -31.45 -8.86
N ARG A 277 -7.43 -31.77 -9.04
CA ARG A 277 -7.94 -32.86 -9.90
C ARG A 277 -8.11 -32.45 -11.36
N VAL A 278 -8.06 -31.15 -11.65
CA VAL A 278 -8.17 -30.61 -13.01
C VAL A 278 -6.83 -30.81 -13.75
N PRO A 279 -6.84 -31.02 -15.09
CA PRO A 279 -5.63 -31.11 -15.88
C PRO A 279 -4.71 -29.89 -15.68
N ARG A 280 -3.40 -30.13 -15.57
CA ARG A 280 -2.41 -29.11 -15.20
C ARG A 280 -2.49 -27.86 -16.07
N TYR A 281 -2.69 -28.00 -17.38
CA TYR A 281 -2.79 -26.87 -18.30
C TYR A 281 -3.99 -25.93 -18.05
N LEU A 282 -5.06 -26.39 -17.36
CA LEU A 282 -6.21 -25.58 -16.97
C LEU A 282 -6.08 -24.95 -15.58
N ILE A 283 -5.16 -25.44 -14.74
CA ILE A 283 -5.01 -24.96 -13.35
C ILE A 283 -4.82 -23.44 -13.27
N PRO A 284 -3.93 -22.79 -14.07
CA PRO A 284 -3.77 -21.34 -13.98
C PRO A 284 -5.08 -20.55 -14.15
N CYS A 285 -5.94 -20.99 -15.07
CA CYS A 285 -7.21 -20.33 -15.35
C CYS A 285 -8.21 -20.49 -14.19
N TYR A 286 -8.34 -21.70 -13.65
CA TYR A 286 -9.28 -21.94 -12.55
C TYR A 286 -8.76 -21.44 -11.20
N PHE A 287 -7.44 -21.42 -11.01
CA PHE A 287 -6.81 -20.76 -9.86
C PHE A 287 -7.12 -19.26 -9.87
N ASP A 288 -6.99 -18.59 -11.03
CA ASP A 288 -7.43 -17.19 -11.20
C ASP A 288 -8.90 -17.01 -10.84
N ALA A 289 -9.79 -17.84 -11.41
CA ALA A 289 -11.23 -17.73 -11.19
C ALA A 289 -11.63 -17.83 -9.72
N ILE A 290 -11.02 -18.77 -8.96
CA ILE A 290 -11.27 -18.92 -7.52
C ILE A 290 -10.79 -17.67 -6.77
N LEU A 291 -9.55 -17.24 -7.02
CA LEU A 291 -8.96 -16.16 -6.26
C LEU A 291 -9.55 -14.80 -6.59
N VAL A 292 -9.91 -14.53 -7.85
CA VAL A 292 -10.59 -13.29 -8.24
C VAL A 292 -11.95 -13.20 -7.56
N GLY A 293 -12.76 -14.27 -7.61
CA GLY A 293 -14.07 -14.29 -6.97
C GLY A 293 -13.99 -14.05 -5.46
N ALA A 294 -13.05 -14.71 -4.79
CA ALA A 294 -12.79 -14.49 -3.37
C ALA A 294 -12.29 -13.06 -3.10
N TYR A 295 -11.29 -12.59 -3.85
CA TYR A 295 -10.67 -11.28 -3.67
C TYR A 295 -11.67 -10.13 -3.88
N THR A 296 -12.50 -10.15 -4.93
CA THR A 296 -13.52 -9.11 -5.15
C THR A 296 -14.56 -9.10 -4.04
N THR A 297 -14.98 -10.28 -3.56
CA THR A 297 -15.90 -10.39 -2.41
C THR A 297 -15.29 -9.78 -1.14
N LEU A 298 -13.99 -9.95 -0.93
CA LEU A 298 -13.27 -9.40 0.22
C LEU A 298 -13.07 -7.88 0.10
N LEU A 299 -12.78 -7.36 -1.10
CA LEU A 299 -12.72 -5.91 -1.32
C LEU A 299 -14.07 -5.25 -1.05
N ASP A 300 -15.16 -5.83 -1.54
CA ASP A 300 -16.52 -5.35 -1.25
C ASP A 300 -16.82 -5.35 0.25
N LEU A 301 -16.33 -6.36 0.97
CA LEU A 301 -16.46 -6.40 2.42
C LEU A 301 -15.64 -5.30 3.11
N VAL A 302 -14.40 -5.03 2.67
CA VAL A 302 -13.58 -3.93 3.21
C VAL A 302 -14.37 -2.62 3.13
N TRP A 303 -14.87 -2.28 1.94
CA TRP A 303 -15.56 -1.00 1.74
C TRP A 303 -16.89 -0.92 2.50
N LYS A 304 -17.63 -2.02 2.62
CA LYS A 304 -18.86 -2.08 3.44
C LYS A 304 -18.61 -1.80 4.93
N GLN A 305 -17.42 -2.10 5.45
CA GLN A 305 -17.04 -1.82 6.83
C GLN A 305 -16.49 -0.39 7.05
N MET A 306 -16.28 0.38 5.97
CA MET A 306 -15.75 1.73 6.03
C MET A 306 -16.86 2.79 5.99
N SER A 307 -16.49 4.06 6.15
CA SER A 307 -17.39 5.21 6.14
C SER A 307 -18.19 5.34 4.84
N SER A 308 -19.30 6.09 4.89
CA SER A 308 -20.13 6.39 3.71
C SER A 308 -19.36 7.09 2.59
N PHE A 309 -18.35 7.90 2.94
CA PHE A 309 -17.43 8.52 1.98
C PHE A 309 -16.69 7.48 1.13
N VAL A 310 -16.22 6.39 1.76
CA VAL A 310 -15.55 5.30 1.04
C VAL A 310 -16.55 4.47 0.25
N GLN A 311 -17.69 4.10 0.86
CA GLN A 311 -18.70 3.25 0.21
C GLN A 311 -19.22 3.86 -1.10
N ASN A 312 -19.52 5.17 -1.05
CA ASN A 312 -20.06 5.95 -2.18
C ASN A 312 -18.96 6.67 -2.98
N GLY A 313 -17.69 6.49 -2.60
CA GLY A 313 -16.55 7.13 -3.23
C GLY A 313 -16.22 6.57 -4.61
N SER A 314 -15.38 7.31 -5.34
CA SER A 314 -14.84 6.87 -6.62
C SER A 314 -13.93 5.66 -6.47
N THR A 315 -13.59 5.01 -7.59
CA THR A 315 -12.58 3.94 -7.62
C THR A 315 -11.27 4.37 -6.96
N PHE A 316 -10.85 5.63 -7.13
CA PHE A 316 -9.63 6.13 -6.52
C PHE A 316 -9.74 6.23 -4.99
N VAL A 317 -10.87 6.72 -4.46
CA VAL A 317 -11.15 6.75 -3.01
C VAL A 317 -11.10 5.33 -2.44
N LYS A 318 -11.77 4.39 -3.12
CA LYS A 318 -11.81 2.98 -2.73
C LYS A 318 -10.43 2.32 -2.75
N HIS A 319 -9.61 2.63 -3.74
CA HIS A 319 -8.23 2.10 -3.81
C HIS A 319 -7.33 2.71 -2.73
N LEU A 320 -7.41 4.01 -2.47
CA LEU A 320 -6.65 4.65 -1.39
C LEU A 320 -7.08 4.14 -0.01
N SER A 321 -8.38 3.90 0.20
CA SER A 321 -8.88 3.41 1.49
C SER A 321 -8.36 2.01 1.80
N LEU A 322 -7.99 1.20 0.79
CA LEU A 322 -7.31 -0.08 1.01
C LEU A 322 -5.93 0.09 1.66
N GLY A 323 -5.27 1.24 1.49
CA GLY A 323 -4.07 1.59 2.24
C GLY A 323 -4.27 1.58 3.76
N SER A 324 -5.49 1.87 4.24
CA SER A 324 -5.83 1.68 5.66
C SER A 324 -5.71 0.22 6.09
N VAL A 325 -6.17 -0.72 5.25
CA VAL A 325 -6.06 -2.15 5.51
C VAL A 325 -4.63 -2.64 5.33
N GLN A 326 -3.85 -2.05 4.41
CA GLN A 326 -2.42 -2.35 4.26
C GLN A 326 -1.63 -2.02 5.52
N MET A 327 -1.79 -0.79 6.04
CA MET A 327 -0.95 -0.27 7.12
C MET A 327 -1.39 -0.69 8.51
N CYS A 328 -2.69 -0.97 8.70
CA CYS A 328 -3.27 -1.21 10.02
C CYS A 328 -3.58 -2.70 10.19
N GLY A 329 -2.76 -3.36 11.00
CA GLY A 329 -2.83 -4.80 11.24
C GLY A 329 -2.47 -5.20 12.67
N ILE A 330 -2.61 -6.49 12.96
CA ILE A 330 -2.24 -7.11 14.23
C ILE A 330 -1.12 -8.10 13.93
N GLY A 331 0.06 -7.88 14.51
CA GLY A 331 1.20 -8.79 14.41
C GLY A 331 1.20 -9.87 15.50
N LYS A 332 2.14 -10.82 15.40
CA LYS A 332 2.37 -11.82 16.46
C LYS A 332 2.73 -11.22 17.80
N TYR A 333 3.41 -10.07 17.84
CA TYR A 333 3.72 -9.35 19.07
C TYR A 333 2.97 -8.01 19.11
N PRO A 334 2.41 -7.61 20.27
CA PRO A 334 1.77 -6.30 20.39
C PRO A 334 2.77 -5.17 20.13
N SER A 335 2.48 -4.33 19.13
CA SER A 335 3.33 -3.16 18.81
C SER A 335 2.97 -1.93 19.64
N LEU A 336 1.74 -1.87 20.16
CA LEU A 336 1.28 -0.83 21.07
C LEU A 336 1.51 -1.24 22.52
N PRO A 337 1.84 -0.29 23.43
CA PRO A 337 1.85 -0.57 24.85
C PRO A 337 0.45 -0.96 25.36
N PRO A 338 0.37 -1.72 26.46
CA PRO A 338 -0.90 -2.07 27.09
C PRO A 338 -1.71 -0.83 27.49
N LEU A 339 -2.96 -0.80 27.05
CA LEU A 339 -3.96 0.18 27.43
C LEU A 339 -4.53 -0.08 28.83
N SER A 340 -5.17 0.94 29.42
CA SER A 340 -5.84 0.81 30.72
C SER A 340 -6.84 -0.37 30.71
N PRO A 341 -6.80 -1.27 31.71
CA PRO A 341 -7.78 -2.33 31.88
C PRO A 341 -9.22 -1.84 32.07
N ALA A 342 -9.42 -0.57 32.44
CA ALA A 342 -10.73 0.05 32.61
C ALA A 342 -11.38 0.44 31.27
N LEU A 343 -10.62 0.44 30.16
CA LEU A 343 -11.18 0.74 28.83
C LEU A 343 -12.05 -0.40 28.31
N LYS A 344 -13.22 -0.02 27.80
CA LYS A 344 -14.15 -0.94 27.12
C LYS A 344 -13.73 -1.15 25.66
N ASN A 345 -14.12 -2.30 25.10
CA ASN A 345 -13.95 -2.65 23.69
C ASN A 345 -12.47 -2.68 23.25
N VAL A 346 -11.57 -3.05 24.17
CA VAL A 346 -10.18 -3.37 23.83
C VAL A 346 -10.12 -4.85 23.45
N PRO A 347 -9.60 -5.21 22.26
CA PRO A 347 -9.53 -6.61 21.82
C PRO A 347 -8.46 -7.37 22.59
N TYR A 348 -8.74 -8.65 22.88
CA TYR A 348 -7.83 -9.57 23.55
C TYR A 348 -7.69 -10.87 22.77
N ARG A 349 -6.53 -11.52 22.87
CA ARG A 349 -6.29 -12.88 22.41
C ARG A 349 -5.55 -13.69 23.47
N LEU A 350 -5.55 -15.01 23.30
CA LEU A 350 -4.71 -15.90 24.10
C LEU A 350 -3.29 -15.90 23.50
N ASN A 351 -2.29 -15.58 24.31
CA ASN A 351 -0.89 -15.70 23.91
C ASN A 351 -0.52 -17.19 23.88
N GLU A 352 -0.13 -17.70 22.71
CA GLU A 352 0.19 -19.13 22.52
C GLU A 352 1.46 -19.58 23.27
N ILE A 353 2.36 -18.65 23.58
CA ILE A 353 3.63 -18.92 24.26
C ILE A 353 3.43 -18.90 25.78
N MET A 354 2.74 -17.88 26.30
CA MET A 354 2.57 -17.65 27.74
C MET A 354 1.30 -18.30 28.31
N GLY A 355 0.30 -18.60 27.46
CA GLY A 355 -1.02 -19.07 27.91
C GLY A 355 -1.88 -18.01 28.59
N GLU A 356 -1.47 -16.73 28.54
CA GLU A 356 -2.14 -15.62 29.20
C GLU A 356 -2.97 -14.78 28.20
N LYS A 357 -3.96 -14.04 28.71
CA LYS A 357 -4.71 -13.07 27.89
C LYS A 357 -3.87 -11.82 27.69
N GLU A 358 -3.64 -11.45 26.42
CA GLU A 358 -2.96 -10.22 26.05
C GLU A 358 -3.85 -9.33 25.18
N GLN A 359 -3.64 -8.02 25.24
CA GLN A 359 -4.32 -7.08 24.35
C GLN A 359 -3.75 -7.21 22.93
N CYS A 360 -4.63 -7.28 21.93
CA CYS A 360 -4.26 -7.41 20.51
C CYS A 360 -4.79 -6.25 19.68
N CYS A 361 -4.47 -5.02 20.10
CA CYS A 361 -4.89 -3.83 19.38
C CYS A 361 -4.23 -3.73 17.99
N VAL A 362 -4.99 -3.23 17.02
CA VAL A 362 -4.47 -2.83 15.71
C VAL A 362 -3.43 -1.74 15.89
N SER A 363 -2.32 -1.88 15.16
CA SER A 363 -1.23 -0.90 15.10
C SER A 363 -1.01 -0.42 13.67
N LEU A 364 -0.59 0.84 13.53
CA LEU A 364 -0.33 1.49 12.26
C LEU A 364 1.17 1.37 11.93
N ALA A 365 1.49 0.72 10.81
CA ALA A 365 2.84 0.73 10.24
C ALA A 365 3.09 2.07 9.54
N ALA A 366 4.27 2.66 9.70
CA ALA A 366 4.64 3.85 8.92
C ALA A 366 4.71 3.55 7.41
N GLY A 367 5.15 2.33 7.06
CA GLY A 367 5.50 1.99 5.69
C GLY A 367 5.83 0.53 5.43
N LEU A 368 5.55 0.05 4.22
CA LEU A 368 5.95 -1.29 3.79
C LEU A 368 6.96 -1.24 2.62
N PRO A 369 8.05 -2.04 2.68
CA PRO A 369 8.34 -3.07 3.70
C PRO A 369 9.19 -2.60 4.89
N HIS A 370 9.80 -1.41 4.83
CA HIS A 370 10.89 -1.04 5.75
C HIS A 370 10.45 -0.80 7.20
N PHE A 371 9.23 -0.32 7.42
CA PHE A 371 8.72 0.13 8.72
C PHE A 371 7.46 -0.65 9.13
N SER A 372 7.54 -1.97 9.01
CA SER A 372 6.37 -2.85 9.11
C SER A 372 6.35 -3.78 10.32
N SER A 373 7.49 -4.09 10.94
CA SER A 373 7.56 -5.09 12.01
C SER A 373 8.50 -4.68 13.15
N GLY A 374 8.37 -5.40 14.28
CA GLY A 374 9.19 -5.18 15.47
C GLY A 374 9.07 -3.76 16.02
N ILE A 375 10.17 -3.23 16.54
CA ILE A 375 10.21 -1.89 17.16
C ILE A 375 10.03 -0.76 16.14
N PHE A 376 10.34 -1.00 14.86
CA PHE A 376 10.31 0.00 13.78
C PHE A 376 8.95 0.15 13.10
N ARG A 377 7.92 -0.56 13.57
CA ARG A 377 6.58 -0.48 12.98
C ARG A 377 5.90 0.86 13.24
N CYS A 378 5.90 1.30 14.50
CA CYS A 378 5.11 2.45 14.96
C CYS A 378 5.99 3.66 15.22
N TRP A 379 5.76 4.72 14.43
CA TRP A 379 6.40 6.02 14.60
C TRP A 379 5.33 7.07 14.92
N GLY A 380 5.47 7.82 16.01
CA GLY A 380 4.48 8.78 16.50
C GLY A 380 4.15 9.84 15.46
N ARG A 381 5.17 10.38 14.80
CA ARG A 381 5.00 11.35 13.71
C ARG A 381 4.15 10.79 12.57
N ASP A 382 4.59 9.71 11.93
CA ASP A 382 3.89 9.07 10.81
C ASP A 382 2.48 8.65 11.20
N THR A 383 2.33 8.10 12.40
CA THR A 383 1.04 7.66 12.95
C THR A 383 0.07 8.82 12.98
N PHE A 384 0.45 9.96 13.58
CA PHE A 384 -0.47 11.08 13.77
C PHE A 384 -0.62 11.98 12.55
N ILE A 385 0.27 11.89 11.56
CA ILE A 385 0.02 12.46 10.24
C ILE A 385 -0.98 11.57 9.46
N ALA A 386 -0.88 10.25 9.58
CA ALA A 386 -1.70 9.32 8.79
C ALA A 386 -3.07 9.00 9.40
N LEU A 387 -3.25 9.17 10.71
CA LEU A 387 -4.43 8.70 11.45
C LEU A 387 -5.74 9.34 10.97
N ARG A 388 -5.75 10.64 10.63
CA ARG A 388 -6.94 11.31 10.09
C ARG A 388 -7.40 10.64 8.80
N GLY A 389 -6.53 10.56 7.78
CA GLY A 389 -6.85 9.92 6.51
C GLY A 389 -7.15 8.43 6.61
N LEU A 390 -6.29 7.63 7.25
CA LEU A 390 -6.43 6.17 7.23
C LEU A 390 -7.42 5.62 8.24
N MET A 391 -7.81 6.36 9.28
CA MET A 391 -8.72 5.86 10.31
C MET A 391 -9.95 6.73 10.53
N LEU A 392 -9.83 8.06 10.63
CA LEU A 392 -11.01 8.89 10.86
C LEU A 392 -11.88 9.01 9.60
N VAL A 393 -11.28 9.33 8.46
CA VAL A 393 -12.00 9.45 7.17
C VAL A 393 -12.57 8.09 6.75
N THR A 394 -11.90 6.98 7.05
CA THR A 394 -12.37 5.62 6.73
C THR A 394 -13.35 5.04 7.74
N GLY A 395 -13.56 5.67 8.91
CA GLY A 395 -14.52 5.22 9.92
C GLY A 395 -13.99 4.24 10.98
N ARG A 396 -12.68 4.03 11.09
CA ARG A 396 -12.02 3.12 12.06
C ARG A 396 -11.82 3.77 13.43
N TYR A 397 -12.90 4.34 14.00
CA TYR A 397 -12.82 5.18 15.20
C TYR A 397 -12.30 4.45 16.45
N LEU A 398 -12.72 3.20 16.67
CA LEU A 398 -12.30 2.44 17.85
C LEU A 398 -10.79 2.18 17.88
N GLU A 399 -10.22 1.86 16.73
CA GLU A 399 -8.77 1.63 16.59
C GLU A 399 -7.98 2.94 16.69
N ALA A 400 -8.47 4.02 16.08
CA ALA A 400 -7.90 5.36 16.24
C ALA A 400 -7.83 5.78 17.71
N ARG A 401 -8.92 5.57 18.46
CA ARG A 401 -8.96 5.81 19.91
C ARG A 401 -7.85 5.02 20.61
N ASN A 402 -7.78 3.72 20.37
CA ASN A 402 -6.80 2.86 21.04
C ASN A 402 -5.36 3.31 20.76
N ILE A 403 -5.03 3.72 19.53
CA ILE A 403 -3.71 4.26 19.19
C ILE A 403 -3.43 5.58 19.92
N ILE A 404 -4.37 6.53 19.89
CA ILE A 404 -4.24 7.82 20.59
C ILE A 404 -3.95 7.61 22.08
N LEU A 405 -4.70 6.73 22.74
CA LEU A 405 -4.55 6.44 24.17
C LEU A 405 -3.27 5.66 24.47
N ALA A 406 -2.83 4.77 23.58
CA ALA A 406 -1.59 4.01 23.74
C ALA A 406 -0.36 4.92 23.74
N PHE A 407 -0.28 5.86 22.80
CA PHE A 407 0.79 6.87 22.79
C PHE A 407 0.68 7.83 23.98
N ALA A 408 -0.53 8.20 24.40
CA ALA A 408 -0.72 9.02 25.61
C ALA A 408 -0.14 8.35 26.87
N GLY A 409 -0.25 7.02 26.98
CA GLY A 409 0.37 6.24 28.06
C GLY A 409 1.89 6.33 28.12
N THR A 410 2.52 6.71 27.00
CA THR A 410 3.97 6.89 26.89
C THR A 410 4.44 8.32 27.15
N LEU A 411 3.57 9.33 27.12
CA LEU A 411 4.00 10.74 27.21
C LEU A 411 5.00 10.97 28.36
N ARG A 412 6.15 11.56 28.04
CA ARG A 412 7.26 11.79 28.99
C ARG A 412 8.00 13.06 28.60
N HIS A 413 8.49 13.81 29.57
CA HIS A 413 9.10 15.14 29.39
C HIS A 413 8.17 16.13 28.67
N GLY A 414 6.85 15.91 28.71
CA GLY A 414 5.88 16.66 27.91
C GLY A 414 5.85 16.31 26.41
N LEU A 415 6.55 15.25 25.99
CA LEU A 415 6.68 14.83 24.59
C LEU A 415 6.03 13.46 24.34
N ILE A 416 5.59 13.27 23.10
CA ILE A 416 5.23 11.96 22.54
C ILE A 416 6.46 11.41 21.80
N PRO A 417 6.80 10.13 21.93
CA PRO A 417 8.00 9.58 21.30
C PRO A 417 7.87 9.50 19.78
N ASN A 418 9.01 9.58 19.08
CA ASN A 418 9.07 9.30 17.64
C ASN A 418 8.98 7.79 17.43
N LEU A 419 10.02 7.05 17.81
CA LEU A 419 9.97 5.60 17.83
C LEU A 419 9.15 5.16 19.05
N LEU A 420 8.02 4.47 18.84
CA LEU A 420 7.20 4.00 19.97
C LEU A 420 7.89 2.86 20.73
N GLY A 421 8.50 1.90 20.03
CA GLY A 421 9.25 0.80 20.65
C GLY A 421 8.45 0.04 21.72
N GLN A 422 7.16 -0.21 21.47
CA GLN A 422 6.20 -0.83 22.41
C GLN A 422 6.00 -0.05 23.73
N GLY A 423 6.41 1.21 23.77
CA GLY A 423 6.36 2.10 24.94
C GLY A 423 7.59 2.02 25.84
N THR A 424 8.29 0.88 25.91
CA THR A 424 9.47 0.70 26.79
C THR A 424 10.81 1.02 26.13
N HIS A 425 10.89 0.88 24.80
CA HIS A 425 12.06 1.25 23.98
C HIS A 425 11.82 2.56 23.23
N ALA A 426 10.91 3.39 23.75
CA ALA A 426 10.50 4.63 23.12
C ALA A 426 11.64 5.67 23.09
N ARG A 427 11.82 6.34 21.95
CA ARG A 427 12.78 7.45 21.78
C ARG A 427 12.09 8.80 21.70
N TYR A 428 12.56 9.77 22.49
CA TYR A 428 11.99 11.11 22.63
C TYR A 428 12.91 12.14 21.98
N ASN A 429 13.30 11.87 20.73
CA ASN A 429 14.20 12.71 19.93
C ASN A 429 13.46 13.65 18.97
N CYS A 430 12.12 13.65 18.97
CA CYS A 430 11.27 14.51 18.16
C CYS A 430 10.52 15.53 19.02
N ARG A 431 10.34 16.74 18.49
CA ARG A 431 9.55 17.82 19.11
C ARG A 431 8.18 17.99 18.46
N ASP A 432 7.99 17.48 17.25
CA ASP A 432 6.76 17.64 16.46
C ASP A 432 5.67 16.60 16.77
N ALA A 433 6.04 15.36 17.13
CA ALA A 433 5.07 14.27 17.31
C ALA A 433 3.97 14.57 18.36
N VAL A 434 4.29 15.30 19.43
CA VAL A 434 3.29 15.71 20.44
C VAL A 434 2.23 16.64 19.86
N TRP A 435 2.62 17.54 18.96
CA TRP A 435 1.70 18.48 18.32
C TRP A 435 0.82 17.80 17.28
N TRP A 436 1.38 16.82 16.55
CA TRP A 436 0.60 15.94 15.69
C TRP A 436 -0.40 15.09 16.48
N TRP A 437 0.02 14.53 17.61
CA TRP A 437 -0.87 13.80 18.52
C TRP A 437 -2.02 14.67 19.01
N LEU A 438 -1.74 15.90 19.46
CA LEU A 438 -2.76 16.87 19.90
C LEU A 438 -3.74 17.22 18.77
N GLN A 439 -3.22 17.46 17.54
CA GLN A 439 -4.04 17.69 16.36
C GLN A 439 -4.95 16.49 16.06
N CYS A 440 -4.44 15.25 16.19
CA CYS A 440 -5.24 14.03 16.04
C CYS A 440 -6.32 13.88 17.11
N VAL A 441 -6.04 14.23 18.37
CA VAL A 441 -7.07 14.22 19.43
C VAL A 441 -8.17 15.22 19.09
N GLN A 442 -7.81 16.42 18.63
CA GLN A 442 -8.77 17.42 18.16
C GLN A 442 -9.61 16.90 16.98
N ASP A 443 -8.97 16.30 15.98
CA ASP A 443 -9.65 15.75 14.80
C ASP A 443 -10.58 14.59 15.18
N TYR A 444 -10.17 13.74 16.13
CA TYR A 444 -11.02 12.69 16.71
C TYR A 444 -12.25 13.31 17.38
N CYS A 445 -12.06 14.32 18.24
CA CYS A 445 -13.16 14.99 18.94
C CYS A 445 -14.17 15.64 17.99
N LYS A 446 -13.71 16.15 16.85
CA LYS A 446 -14.54 16.80 15.82
C LYS A 446 -15.26 15.79 14.92
N THR A 447 -14.62 14.67 14.61
CA THR A 447 -15.11 13.72 13.58
C THR A 447 -15.97 12.61 14.17
N VAL A 448 -15.60 12.11 15.35
CA VAL A 448 -16.27 10.96 15.96
C VAL A 448 -17.52 11.42 16.71
N PRO A 449 -18.68 10.75 16.56
CA PRO A 449 -19.86 11.02 17.38
C PRO A 449 -19.53 10.90 18.87
N ASN A 450 -19.88 11.92 19.67
CA ASN A 450 -19.48 12.06 21.08
C ASN A 450 -17.95 11.93 21.28
N GLY A 451 -17.17 12.36 20.29
CA GLY A 451 -15.71 12.20 20.29
C GLY A 451 -15.01 12.86 21.48
N THR A 452 -15.61 13.90 22.08
CA THR A 452 -15.10 14.58 23.28
C THR A 452 -15.02 13.66 24.50
N ASP A 453 -15.75 12.55 24.54
CA ASP A 453 -15.68 11.57 25.63
C ASP A 453 -14.29 10.94 25.75
N ILE A 454 -13.49 10.97 24.68
CA ILE A 454 -12.10 10.49 24.70
C ILE A 454 -11.27 11.24 25.74
N LEU A 455 -11.58 12.51 26.04
CA LEU A 455 -10.85 13.34 27.01
C LEU A 455 -10.92 12.75 28.43
N ASN A 456 -12.00 12.02 28.75
CA ASN A 456 -12.20 11.36 30.04
C ASN A 456 -11.75 9.89 30.03
N SER A 457 -11.24 9.38 28.90
CA SER A 457 -10.79 8.00 28.82
C SER A 457 -9.57 7.76 29.70
N PRO A 458 -9.53 6.67 30.50
CA PRO A 458 -8.40 6.35 31.37
C PRO A 458 -7.16 5.99 30.55
N ILE A 459 -6.07 6.67 30.87
CA ILE A 459 -4.72 6.44 30.35
C ILE A 459 -3.90 5.77 31.43
N SER A 460 -3.43 4.55 31.16
CA SER A 460 -2.45 3.90 32.01
C SER A 460 -1.07 4.47 31.71
N ARG A 461 -0.48 5.20 32.66
CA ARG A 461 0.85 5.81 32.51
C ARG A 461 1.92 4.75 32.68
N ILE A 462 2.68 4.49 31.61
CA ILE A 462 3.87 3.62 31.66
C ILE A 462 4.96 4.30 32.49
N TYR A 463 5.10 5.62 32.31
CA TYR A 463 6.03 6.45 33.05
C TYR A 463 5.24 7.51 33.85
N PRO A 464 4.81 7.22 35.09
CA PRO A 464 4.17 8.18 35.98
C PRO A 464 4.91 9.51 36.15
N THR A 465 6.24 9.46 36.14
CA THR A 465 7.12 10.62 36.19
C THR A 465 8.26 10.44 35.19
N ASP A 466 8.93 11.55 34.83
CA ASP A 466 10.02 11.57 33.86
C ASP A 466 11.16 10.57 34.19
N ASP A 467 11.46 10.38 35.47
CA ASP A 467 12.52 9.48 35.95
C ASP A 467 12.04 8.09 36.39
N SER A 468 10.74 7.82 36.28
CA SER A 468 10.18 6.54 36.72
C SER A 468 10.63 5.36 35.86
N LEU A 469 10.61 4.17 36.47
CA LEU A 469 10.70 2.91 35.73
C LEU A 469 9.34 2.61 35.06
N PRO A 470 9.32 1.84 33.96
CA PRO A 470 8.08 1.39 33.33
C PRO A 470 7.16 0.68 34.35
N GLN A 471 5.89 1.08 34.39
CA GLN A 471 4.89 0.51 35.27
C GLN A 471 3.89 -0.37 34.50
N PRO A 472 3.34 -1.43 35.14
CA PRO A 472 2.32 -2.26 34.54
C PRO A 472 1.00 -1.50 34.36
N ALA A 473 0.17 -1.99 33.43
CA ALA A 473 -1.11 -1.37 33.11
C ALA A 473 -2.06 -1.31 34.31
N GLY A 474 -2.75 -0.19 34.51
CA GLY A 474 -3.71 0.00 35.61
C GLY A 474 -3.08 0.42 36.94
N LYS A 475 -1.75 0.51 37.04
CA LYS A 475 -1.08 0.94 38.29
C LYS A 475 -1.27 2.43 38.56
N MET A 476 -1.22 3.25 37.52
CA MET A 476 -1.52 4.67 37.58
C MET A 476 -2.33 5.07 36.35
N ASP A 477 -3.63 5.19 36.55
CA ASP A 477 -4.56 5.65 35.53
C ASP A 477 -4.93 7.12 35.79
N GLN A 478 -4.92 7.91 34.73
CA GLN A 478 -5.41 9.29 34.74
C GLN A 478 -6.20 9.57 33.46
N PRO A 479 -7.18 10.49 33.47
CA PRO A 479 -7.91 10.81 32.26
C PRO A 479 -7.00 11.50 31.23
N LEU A 480 -7.33 11.32 29.94
CA LEU A 480 -6.57 11.88 28.82
C LEU A 480 -6.37 13.40 28.93
N TYR A 481 -7.36 14.15 29.42
CA TYR A 481 -7.24 15.61 29.56
C TYR A 481 -6.09 16.02 30.50
N GLU A 482 -5.74 15.21 31.50
CA GLU A 482 -4.59 15.46 32.39
C GLU A 482 -3.27 15.28 31.64
N VAL A 483 -3.19 14.25 30.79
CA VAL A 483 -2.00 14.00 29.95
C VAL A 483 -1.80 15.14 28.93
N ILE A 484 -2.89 15.64 28.35
CA ILE A 484 -2.87 16.82 27.47
C ILE A 484 -2.37 18.05 28.23
N GLN A 485 -2.93 18.30 29.44
CA GLN A 485 -2.49 19.42 30.25
C GLN A 485 -1.02 19.30 30.66
N GLU A 486 -0.54 18.10 31.00
CA GLU A 486 0.87 17.83 31.28
C GLU A 486 1.78 18.23 30.11
N ALA A 487 1.40 17.85 28.88
CA ALA A 487 2.12 18.22 27.66
C ALA A 487 2.23 19.75 27.51
N MET A 488 1.11 20.45 27.62
CA MET A 488 1.05 21.92 27.49
C MET A 488 1.83 22.61 28.61
N GLN A 489 1.70 22.12 29.84
CA GLN A 489 2.34 22.67 31.02
C GLN A 489 3.87 22.54 30.97
N LYS A 490 4.39 21.40 30.50
CA LYS A 490 5.83 21.15 30.33
C LYS A 490 6.45 22.05 29.27
N HIS A 491 5.79 22.22 28.12
CA HIS A 491 6.27 23.15 27.08
C HIS A 491 6.31 24.60 27.59
N ALA A 492 5.29 25.02 28.34
CA ALA A 492 5.26 26.36 28.92
C ALA A 492 6.36 26.57 29.99
N GLN A 493 6.65 25.55 30.80
CA GLN A 493 7.72 25.59 31.82
C GLN A 493 9.13 25.56 31.23
N GLY A 494 9.27 24.99 30.03
CA GLY A 494 10.56 24.68 29.43
C GLY A 494 10.91 23.21 29.66
N ILE A 495 11.24 22.53 28.57
CA ILE A 495 11.72 21.16 28.51
C ILE A 495 13.22 21.24 28.27
N ASP A 496 13.98 20.62 29.16
CA ASP A 496 15.43 20.46 29.06
C ASP A 496 15.80 19.12 29.69
N PHE A 497 16.18 18.16 28.87
CA PHE A 497 16.62 16.85 29.33
C PHE A 497 17.61 16.23 28.36
N ARG A 498 18.33 15.22 28.85
CA ARG A 498 19.19 14.37 28.04
C ARG A 498 18.51 13.04 27.76
N GLU A 499 18.51 12.57 26.51
CA GLU A 499 17.89 11.30 26.13
C GLU A 499 18.35 10.16 27.06
N ARG A 500 17.39 9.38 27.54
CA ARG A 500 17.67 8.21 28.37
C ARG A 500 18.50 7.21 27.58
N ASN A 501 19.58 6.71 28.20
CA ASN A 501 20.55 5.83 27.55
C ASN A 501 21.28 6.51 26.37
N ALA A 502 21.54 7.83 26.43
CA ALA A 502 22.37 8.54 25.45
C ALA A 502 23.70 7.84 25.19
N GLY A 503 24.11 7.81 23.92
CA GLY A 503 25.32 7.15 23.45
C GLY A 503 25.09 6.21 22.25
N PRO A 504 26.16 5.53 21.78
CA PRO A 504 26.15 4.73 20.56
C PRO A 504 25.10 3.61 20.51
N GLN A 505 24.61 3.17 21.66
CA GLN A 505 23.58 2.13 21.81
C GLN A 505 22.19 2.55 21.31
N ILE A 506 21.85 3.83 21.39
CA ILE A 506 20.58 4.35 20.85
C ILE A 506 20.78 5.10 19.55
N ASP A 507 21.96 5.72 19.34
CA ASP A 507 22.33 6.38 18.11
C ASP A 507 23.85 6.38 17.91
N ARG A 508 24.33 5.64 16.91
CA ARG A 508 25.77 5.45 16.65
C ARG A 508 26.42 6.63 15.91
N ASN A 509 25.61 7.52 15.35
CA ASN A 509 26.06 8.58 14.45
C ASN A 509 25.98 9.95 15.11
N MET A 510 24.97 10.17 15.95
CA MET A 510 24.74 11.43 16.67
C MET A 510 25.90 11.81 17.60
N ARG A 511 26.19 13.11 17.67
CA ARG A 511 27.16 13.68 18.61
C ARG A 511 26.59 13.74 20.03
N ASP A 512 27.47 13.88 21.01
CA ASP A 512 27.08 13.91 22.43
C ASP A 512 26.04 15.01 22.74
N GLU A 513 26.21 16.18 22.13
CA GLU A 513 25.34 17.34 22.28
C GLU A 513 23.96 17.13 21.63
N GLY A 514 23.87 16.26 20.63
CA GLY A 514 22.63 15.95 19.93
C GLY A 514 21.60 15.23 20.81
N PHE A 515 22.06 14.53 21.86
CA PHE A 515 21.19 13.85 22.83
C PHE A 515 20.51 14.80 23.83
N ASN A 516 20.91 16.08 23.85
CA ASN A 516 20.29 17.08 24.71
C ASN A 516 19.09 17.69 23.96
N VAL A 517 17.90 17.45 24.49
CA VAL A 517 16.62 17.85 23.90
C VAL A 517 16.05 19.02 24.68
N THR A 518 15.82 20.12 23.98
CA THR A 518 15.19 21.33 24.52
C THR A 518 13.93 21.67 23.75
N ALA A 519 12.91 22.15 24.45
CA ALA A 519 11.72 22.75 23.85
C ALA A 519 11.08 23.73 24.83
N GLY A 520 10.38 24.74 24.33
CA GLY A 520 9.78 25.76 25.17
C GLY A 520 8.78 26.62 24.42
N VAL A 521 8.18 27.56 25.14
CA VAL A 521 7.28 28.57 24.57
C VAL A 521 7.89 29.93 24.84
N ASP A 522 8.13 30.70 23.79
CA ASP A 522 8.45 32.11 23.92
C ASP A 522 7.16 32.83 24.34
N MET A 523 7.13 33.37 25.55
CA MET A 523 5.93 34.02 26.09
C MET A 523 5.67 35.40 25.49
N GLU A 524 6.61 35.99 24.75
CA GLU A 524 6.37 37.25 24.04
C GLU A 524 5.53 36.98 22.78
N THR A 525 6.03 36.08 21.93
CA THR A 525 5.41 35.72 20.64
C THR A 525 4.33 34.64 20.76
N GLY A 526 4.43 33.77 21.77
CA GLY A 526 3.66 32.54 21.90
C GLY A 526 4.24 31.35 21.12
N PHE A 527 5.35 31.53 20.39
CA PHE A 527 5.89 30.46 19.54
C PHE A 527 6.51 29.33 20.35
N VAL A 528 6.25 28.11 19.91
CA VAL A 528 6.96 26.94 20.39
C VAL A 528 8.32 26.89 19.69
N PHE A 529 9.38 26.88 20.48
CA PHE A 529 10.76 26.77 19.99
C PHE A 529 11.43 25.54 20.60
N GLY A 530 12.57 25.14 20.03
CA GLY A 530 13.39 24.10 20.64
C GLY A 530 14.41 23.50 19.68
N GLY A 531 15.11 22.50 20.17
CA GLY A 531 16.16 21.83 19.44
C GLY A 531 17.50 22.57 19.53
N ASN A 532 18.47 22.07 18.78
CA ASN A 532 19.79 22.65 18.64
C ASN A 532 20.39 22.21 17.29
N ARG A 533 21.48 22.85 16.88
CA ARG A 533 22.17 22.57 15.60
C ARG A 533 22.66 21.13 15.40
N PHE A 534 22.67 20.28 16.44
CA PHE A 534 23.14 18.90 16.42
C PHE A 534 22.01 17.88 16.59
N ASN A 535 20.73 18.31 16.59
CA ASN A 535 19.59 17.40 16.67
C ASN A 535 18.61 17.53 15.51
N CYS A 536 17.75 16.52 15.42
CA CYS A 536 16.80 16.28 14.33
C CYS A 536 15.36 16.25 14.87
N GLY A 537 14.93 17.34 15.51
CA GLY A 537 13.65 17.37 16.25
C GLY A 537 12.38 17.44 15.40
N THR A 538 12.47 17.49 14.06
CA THR A 538 11.33 17.62 13.14
C THR A 538 11.32 16.48 12.14
N TRP A 539 10.31 16.38 11.28
CA TRP A 539 10.24 15.32 10.25
C TRP A 539 11.38 15.30 9.25
N MET A 540 12.09 16.42 9.09
CA MET A 540 13.31 16.48 8.29
C MET A 540 14.51 16.04 9.15
N ASP A 541 14.60 14.75 9.47
CA ASP A 541 15.42 14.21 10.57
C ASP A 541 16.69 13.44 10.18
N LYS A 542 17.18 13.58 8.95
CA LYS A 542 18.41 12.90 8.54
C LYS A 542 19.64 13.36 9.33
N MET A 543 20.17 12.45 10.15
CA MET A 543 21.49 12.57 10.79
C MET A 543 22.58 12.08 9.83
N GLY A 544 23.63 12.87 9.62
CA GLY A 544 24.76 12.50 8.77
C GLY A 544 25.56 11.32 9.34
N GLU A 545 26.09 10.48 8.43
CA GLU A 545 26.69 9.18 8.80
C GLU A 545 28.05 8.92 8.14
N SER A 546 28.46 9.70 7.14
CA SER A 546 29.70 9.46 6.40
C SER A 546 30.90 10.10 7.12
N ASP A 547 31.81 9.23 7.58
CA ASP A 547 33.13 9.64 8.04
C ASP A 547 33.97 10.21 6.87
N LYS A 548 33.84 9.62 5.67
CA LYS A 548 34.57 10.01 4.46
C LYS A 548 34.23 11.45 4.02
N ALA A 549 32.95 11.78 3.96
CA ALA A 549 32.49 13.11 3.63
C ALA A 549 32.58 14.10 4.80
N ARG A 550 32.97 13.64 6.00
CA ARG A 550 33.05 14.43 7.24
C ARG A 550 31.69 15.04 7.67
N ASN A 551 30.59 14.38 7.32
CA ASN A 551 29.24 14.81 7.69
C ASN A 551 28.65 14.03 8.88
N LYS A 552 29.36 13.02 9.40
CA LYS A 552 28.91 12.19 10.52
C LYS A 552 28.57 13.01 11.78
N GLY A 553 27.38 12.75 12.31
CA GLY A 553 26.87 13.42 13.51
C GLY A 553 26.46 14.87 13.31
N ILE A 554 26.39 15.33 12.05
CA ILE A 554 25.80 16.62 11.70
C ILE A 554 24.41 16.35 11.10
N PRO A 555 23.34 16.95 11.63
CA PRO A 555 22.03 16.95 10.98
C PRO A 555 22.11 17.59 9.59
N ALA A 556 21.44 16.99 8.59
CA ALA A 556 21.32 17.59 7.27
C ALA A 556 20.41 18.82 7.26
N THR A 557 19.38 18.79 8.10
CA THR A 557 18.32 19.78 8.19
C THR A 557 17.97 20.05 9.65
N PRO A 558 18.89 20.62 10.46
CA PRO A 558 18.54 21.05 11.80
C PRO A 558 17.53 22.19 11.68
N ARG A 559 16.30 21.93 12.13
CA ARG A 559 15.19 22.89 12.15
C ARG A 559 14.88 23.30 13.58
N ASP A 560 15.92 23.76 14.26
CA ASP A 560 15.82 24.29 15.60
C ASP A 560 15.22 25.71 15.61
N GLY A 561 14.92 26.23 16.80
CA GLY A 561 14.06 27.41 16.93
C GLY A 561 12.59 27.04 16.69
N SER A 562 11.84 27.95 16.08
CA SER A 562 10.39 27.83 15.89
C SER A 562 10.05 27.33 14.49
N ALA A 563 9.90 26.01 14.32
CA ALA A 563 9.50 25.41 13.05
C ALA A 563 8.04 25.76 12.70
N VAL A 564 7.78 26.16 11.45
CA VAL A 564 6.49 26.74 11.03
C VAL A 564 5.30 25.82 11.29
N GLU A 565 5.45 24.52 11.05
CA GLU A 565 4.36 23.56 11.26
C GLU A 565 4.05 23.34 12.74
N ILE A 566 5.07 23.37 13.60
CA ILE A 566 4.89 23.23 15.06
C ILE A 566 4.14 24.43 15.60
N VAL A 567 4.47 25.65 15.15
CA VAL A 567 3.75 26.87 15.56
C VAL A 567 2.30 26.84 15.09
N GLY A 568 2.04 26.38 13.85
CA GLY A 568 0.68 26.19 13.34
C GLY A 568 -0.13 25.17 14.14
N LEU A 569 0.45 23.99 14.43
CA LEU A 569 -0.20 22.95 15.24
C LEU A 569 -0.44 23.43 16.69
N CYS A 570 0.50 24.19 17.25
CA CYS A 570 0.34 24.84 18.55
C CYS A 570 -0.85 25.80 18.54
N LYS A 571 -0.95 26.68 17.54
CA LYS A 571 -2.11 27.58 17.38
C LYS A 571 -3.42 26.82 17.31
N SER A 572 -3.49 25.76 16.51
CA SER A 572 -4.69 24.94 16.38
C SER A 572 -5.09 24.29 17.72
N THR A 573 -4.10 23.78 18.46
CA THR A 573 -4.28 23.17 19.79
C THR A 573 -4.75 24.19 20.82
N VAL A 574 -4.08 25.33 20.93
CA VAL A 574 -4.39 26.37 21.91
C VAL A 574 -5.78 26.95 21.67
N ARG A 575 -6.15 27.20 20.40
CA ARG A 575 -7.53 27.58 20.02
C ARG A 575 -8.54 26.54 20.50
N TRP A 576 -8.26 25.27 20.26
CA TRP A 576 -9.16 24.18 20.64
C TRP A 576 -9.32 24.03 22.16
N LEU A 577 -8.22 24.07 22.91
CA LEU A 577 -8.26 24.00 24.37
C LEU A 577 -8.95 25.21 24.98
N GLN A 578 -8.76 26.41 24.41
CA GLN A 578 -9.52 27.60 24.78
C GLN A 578 -11.04 27.36 24.62
N GLU A 579 -11.47 26.87 23.45
CA GLU A 579 -12.89 26.58 23.19
C GLU A 579 -13.46 25.53 24.16
N LEU A 580 -12.71 24.46 24.43
CA LEU A 580 -13.13 23.41 25.37
C LEU A 580 -13.19 23.92 26.81
N SER A 581 -12.25 24.76 27.22
CA SER A 581 -12.24 25.38 28.55
C SER A 581 -13.45 26.28 28.76
N VAL A 582 -13.79 27.13 27.77
CA VAL A 582 -15.01 27.96 27.80
C VAL A 582 -16.27 27.11 27.90
N LYS A 583 -16.30 25.97 27.20
CA LYS A 583 -17.41 25.00 27.25
C LYS A 583 -17.40 24.12 28.51
N LYS A 584 -16.43 24.28 29.42
CA LYS A 584 -16.22 23.45 30.62
C LYS A 584 -16.02 21.95 30.34
N LEU A 585 -15.54 21.62 29.13
CA LEU A 585 -15.16 20.26 28.74
C LEU A 585 -13.68 19.96 29.01
N PHE A 586 -12.87 21.00 29.25
CA PHE A 586 -11.48 20.89 29.66
C PHE A 586 -11.27 21.70 30.95
N PRO A 587 -10.81 21.09 32.07
CA PRO A 587 -10.80 21.76 33.38
C PRO A 587 -9.84 22.95 33.49
N TYR A 588 -8.83 23.01 32.62
CA TYR A 588 -7.74 23.99 32.75
C TYR A 588 -7.96 25.20 31.83
N PRO A 589 -7.93 26.44 32.36
CA PRO A 589 -8.03 27.67 31.54
C PRO A 589 -6.71 28.09 30.89
N GLY A 590 -5.60 27.45 31.26
CA GLY A 590 -4.26 27.77 30.78
C GLY A 590 -3.18 26.94 31.44
N VAL A 591 -1.96 27.45 31.38
CA VAL A 591 -0.75 26.85 31.98
C VAL A 591 -0.16 27.81 33.01
N THR A 592 0.53 27.28 34.02
CA THR A 592 1.15 28.08 35.09
C THR A 592 2.66 28.00 35.01
N VAL A 593 3.33 29.14 34.88
CA VAL A 593 4.80 29.23 34.77
C VAL A 593 5.38 30.01 35.93
N LYS A 594 6.52 29.54 36.46
CA LYS A 594 7.25 30.25 37.51
C LYS A 594 8.14 31.32 36.91
N ARG A 595 7.83 32.59 37.15
CA ARG A 595 8.63 33.75 36.74
C ARG A 595 9.00 34.58 37.96
N HIS A 596 10.30 34.86 38.11
CA HIS A 596 10.84 35.61 39.26
C HIS A 596 10.37 35.09 40.63
N GLY A 597 10.18 33.77 40.76
CA GLY A 597 9.70 33.13 41.99
C GLY A 597 8.19 33.25 42.25
N LYS A 598 7.40 33.81 41.32
CA LYS A 598 5.93 33.87 41.38
C LYS A 598 5.31 32.97 40.32
N ASP A 599 4.19 32.35 40.66
CA ASP A 599 3.37 31.60 39.72
C ASP A 599 2.55 32.59 38.88
N GLU A 600 2.79 32.60 37.57
CA GLU A 600 2.03 33.38 36.59
C GLU A 600 1.22 32.43 35.70
N THR A 601 -0.09 32.63 35.65
CA THR A 601 -0.96 31.86 34.74
C THR A 601 -0.98 32.51 33.37
N PHE A 602 -0.58 31.75 32.36
CA PHE A 602 -0.71 32.09 30.96
C PHE A 602 -1.93 31.37 30.38
N THR A 603 -3.03 32.11 30.22
CA THR A 603 -4.30 31.54 29.74
C THR A 603 -4.21 31.11 28.28
N TYR A 604 -5.00 30.11 27.89
CA TYR A 604 -5.05 29.68 26.48
C TYR A 604 -5.56 30.80 25.56
N ASP A 605 -6.44 31.69 26.02
CA ASP A 605 -6.86 32.87 25.26
C ASP A 605 -5.71 33.86 25.04
N GLN A 606 -4.91 34.18 26.07
CA GLN A 606 -3.74 35.04 25.93
C GLN A 606 -2.70 34.43 24.99
N TRP A 607 -2.46 33.13 25.09
CA TRP A 607 -1.54 32.41 24.22
C TRP A 607 -2.02 32.43 22.77
N ASN A 608 -3.31 32.17 22.53
CA ASN A 608 -3.93 32.23 21.22
C ASN A 608 -3.77 33.62 20.57
N ARG A 609 -3.99 34.70 21.33
CA ARG A 609 -3.84 36.08 20.85
C ARG A 609 -2.40 36.45 20.53
N LYS A 610 -1.44 35.98 21.31
CA LYS A 610 -0.01 36.23 21.05
C LYS A 610 0.43 35.58 19.75
N LEU A 611 0.09 34.31 19.55
CA LEU A 611 0.34 33.61 18.29
C LEU A 611 -0.29 34.35 17.10
N GLN A 612 -1.55 34.76 17.24
CA GLN A 612 -2.28 35.49 16.22
C GLN A 612 -1.64 36.84 15.86
N ALA A 613 -1.10 37.56 16.85
CA ALA A 613 -0.52 38.88 16.65
C ALA A 613 0.89 38.85 16.04
N HIS A 614 1.65 37.76 16.25
CA HIS A 614 3.07 37.71 15.88
C HIS A 614 3.37 36.79 14.69
N PHE A 615 2.58 35.75 14.44
CA PHE A 615 2.90 34.73 13.43
C PHE A 615 3.17 35.35 12.05
N GLU A 616 2.19 36.03 11.47
CA GLU A 616 2.32 36.56 10.12
C GLU A 616 3.43 37.61 10.04
N LYS A 617 3.53 38.48 11.05
CA LYS A 617 4.54 39.53 11.14
C LYS A 617 5.98 39.01 11.11
N LEU A 618 6.24 37.84 11.72
CA LEU A 618 7.59 37.30 11.88
C LEU A 618 7.94 36.22 10.85
N PHE A 619 6.95 35.45 10.39
CA PHE A 619 7.16 34.39 9.40
C PHE A 619 7.00 34.87 7.96
N PHE A 620 6.20 35.89 7.66
CA PHE A 620 6.03 36.34 6.28
C PHE A 620 7.24 37.16 5.81
N VAL A 621 7.77 36.84 4.64
CA VAL A 621 8.85 37.59 3.99
C VAL A 621 8.23 38.56 3.00
N SER A 622 8.16 39.83 3.38
CA SER A 622 7.55 40.88 2.57
C SER A 622 8.24 41.09 1.21
N GLU A 623 7.44 41.51 0.23
CA GLU A 623 7.92 41.95 -1.08
C GLU A 623 8.68 43.29 -0.99
N ASP A 624 8.41 44.09 0.04
CA ASP A 624 9.15 45.33 0.31
C ASP A 624 10.55 45.00 0.88
N PRO A 625 11.65 45.36 0.18
CA PRO A 625 13.00 45.16 0.68
C PRO A 625 13.33 45.92 1.96
N ASN A 626 12.54 46.96 2.29
CA ASN A 626 12.74 47.81 3.46
C ASN A 626 11.76 47.50 4.61
N ASP A 627 11.12 46.32 4.60
CA ASP A 627 10.23 45.91 5.68
C ASP A 627 10.97 45.97 7.04
N PRO A 628 10.50 46.81 8.00
CA PRO A 628 11.16 46.96 9.30
C PRO A 628 11.10 45.69 10.17
N ASN A 629 10.24 44.72 9.83
CA ASN A 629 10.17 43.44 10.55
C ASN A 629 11.23 42.44 10.07
N GLU A 630 11.89 42.71 8.94
CA GLU A 630 12.88 41.81 8.37
C GLU A 630 14.25 42.03 9.02
N THR A 631 14.67 41.07 9.85
CA THR A 631 15.91 41.17 10.64
C THR A 631 17.15 40.81 9.85
N HIS A 632 17.02 39.98 8.80
CA HIS A 632 18.15 39.51 7.99
C HIS A 632 17.88 39.67 6.48
N PRO A 633 17.69 40.91 5.98
CA PRO A 633 17.33 41.14 4.57
C PRO A 633 18.37 40.65 3.56
N THR A 634 19.64 40.50 3.98
CA THR A 634 20.73 39.98 3.14
C THR A 634 20.67 38.46 2.93
N LEU A 635 19.92 37.73 3.76
CA LEU A 635 19.74 36.28 3.64
C LEU A 635 18.45 35.90 2.89
N VAL A 636 17.62 36.88 2.55
CA VAL A 636 16.37 36.68 1.83
C VAL A 636 16.65 36.32 0.38
N HIS A 637 16.47 35.05 0.03
CA HIS A 637 16.57 34.59 -1.36
C HIS A 637 15.27 34.80 -2.14
N LYS A 638 14.11 34.57 -1.51
CA LYS A 638 12.78 34.76 -2.10
C LYS A 638 11.88 35.57 -1.20
N ARG A 639 11.01 36.37 -1.81
CA ARG A 639 10.01 37.21 -1.15
C ARG A 639 8.60 36.73 -1.51
N GLY A 640 7.61 37.14 -0.72
CA GLY A 640 6.23 36.68 -0.86
C GLY A 640 6.05 35.23 -0.42
N ILE A 641 6.86 34.76 0.53
CA ILE A 641 6.83 33.41 1.09
C ILE A 641 6.71 33.47 2.62
N TYR A 642 6.44 32.32 3.24
CA TYR A 642 6.58 32.16 4.69
C TYR A 642 7.88 31.42 4.99
N LYS A 643 8.65 31.93 5.97
CA LYS A 643 9.87 31.33 6.51
C LYS A 643 9.61 29.88 6.96
N ASP A 644 10.59 29.02 6.79
CA ASP A 644 10.48 27.61 7.19
C ASP A 644 10.60 27.43 8.72
N SER A 645 11.40 28.28 9.33
CA SER A 645 11.59 28.40 10.77
C SER A 645 11.78 29.87 11.16
N TYR A 646 11.69 30.17 12.44
CA TYR A 646 12.04 31.47 13.00
C TYR A 646 12.99 31.28 14.19
N GLY A 647 14.16 31.91 14.09
CA GLY A 647 15.18 31.87 15.15
C GLY A 647 15.98 30.57 15.18
N ALA A 648 16.22 29.94 14.03
CA ALA A 648 17.11 28.78 13.95
C ALA A 648 18.57 29.16 14.27
N SER A 649 19.39 28.19 14.72
CA SER A 649 20.82 28.43 14.99
C SER A 649 21.59 28.91 13.76
N SER A 650 21.12 28.55 12.56
CA SER A 650 21.61 29.06 11.28
C SER A 650 20.53 29.97 10.68
N PRO A 651 20.71 31.31 10.72
CA PRO A 651 19.70 32.25 10.25
C PRO A 651 19.29 32.06 8.79
N TRP A 652 20.17 31.50 7.96
CA TRP A 652 19.86 31.19 6.56
C TRP A 652 18.76 30.12 6.42
N CYS A 653 18.70 29.15 7.34
CA CYS A 653 17.71 28.08 7.30
C CYS A 653 16.27 28.62 7.41
N ASP A 654 16.07 29.73 8.14
CA ASP A 654 14.76 30.37 8.28
C ASP A 654 14.18 30.80 6.91
N TYR A 655 15.03 31.24 5.97
CA TYR A 655 14.62 31.81 4.68
C TYR A 655 14.53 30.80 3.54
N GLN A 656 14.72 29.50 3.81
CA GLN A 656 14.62 28.47 2.78
C GLN A 656 13.16 28.24 2.37
N LEU A 657 12.90 28.22 1.05
CA LEU A 657 11.59 27.84 0.55
C LEU A 657 11.42 26.32 0.65
N ARG A 658 10.52 25.90 1.54
CA ARG A 658 10.23 24.49 1.86
C ARG A 658 8.72 24.21 1.89
N PRO A 659 8.28 22.95 1.76
CA PRO A 659 6.86 22.59 1.71
C PRO A 659 6.20 22.47 3.10
N ASN A 660 6.75 23.10 4.14
CA ASN A 660 6.30 22.92 5.53
C ASN A 660 5.19 23.89 5.96
N PHE A 661 5.23 25.16 5.54
CA PHE A 661 4.21 26.14 5.92
C PHE A 661 2.77 25.82 5.47
N PRO A 662 2.50 25.04 4.39
CA PRO A 662 1.15 24.56 4.09
C PRO A 662 0.53 23.75 5.22
N ILE A 663 1.33 23.10 6.07
CA ILE A 663 0.82 22.38 7.25
C ILE A 663 0.12 23.36 8.20
N ALA A 664 0.81 24.46 8.53
CA ALA A 664 0.27 25.52 9.38
C ALA A 664 -0.98 26.18 8.75
N MET A 665 -0.96 26.38 7.43
CA MET A 665 -2.10 26.89 6.66
C MET A 665 -3.34 25.99 6.77
N VAL A 666 -3.18 24.66 6.80
CA VAL A 666 -4.30 23.72 6.92
C VAL A 666 -4.87 23.67 8.33
N VAL A 667 -4.01 23.63 9.36
CA VAL A 667 -4.46 23.44 10.75
C VAL A 667 -4.90 24.76 11.41
N ALA A 668 -4.29 25.88 11.03
CA ALA A 668 -4.53 27.21 11.58
C ALA A 668 -4.58 28.28 10.47
N PRO A 669 -5.52 28.20 9.52
CA PRO A 669 -5.62 29.15 8.41
C PRO A 669 -5.83 30.59 8.88
N GLU A 670 -6.35 30.80 10.09
CA GLU A 670 -6.54 32.14 10.66
C GLU A 670 -5.24 32.92 10.88
N LEU A 671 -4.08 32.27 10.86
CA LEU A 671 -2.78 32.92 11.01
C LEU A 671 -2.31 33.67 9.76
N PHE A 672 -3.03 33.55 8.64
CA PHE A 672 -2.56 33.98 7.33
C PHE A 672 -3.52 34.97 6.69
N SER A 673 -2.98 36.05 6.15
CA SER A 673 -3.68 36.87 5.16
C SER A 673 -3.96 36.05 3.90
N PRO A 674 -5.20 36.02 3.38
CA PRO A 674 -5.52 35.25 2.17
C PRO A 674 -4.63 35.59 0.97
N GLU A 675 -4.34 36.87 0.74
CA GLU A 675 -3.53 37.34 -0.38
C GLU A 675 -2.07 36.89 -0.27
N HIS A 676 -1.49 36.99 0.93
CA HIS A 676 -0.12 36.52 1.19
C HIS A 676 -0.02 35.00 1.08
N ALA A 677 -0.99 34.27 1.66
CA ALA A 677 -1.07 32.82 1.58
C ALA A 677 -1.15 32.35 0.12
N TRP A 678 -2.01 32.99 -0.68
CA TRP A 678 -2.17 32.63 -2.08
C TRP A 678 -0.88 32.83 -2.87
N LYS A 679 -0.19 33.97 -2.73
CA LYS A 679 1.10 34.24 -3.37
C LYS A 679 2.17 33.21 -2.97
N ALA A 680 2.27 32.87 -1.69
CA ALA A 680 3.22 31.88 -1.21
C ALA A 680 2.92 30.48 -1.77
N LEU A 681 1.64 30.11 -1.89
CA LEU A 681 1.21 28.84 -2.49
C LEU A 681 1.48 28.79 -4.01
N GLU A 682 1.35 29.90 -4.73
CA GLU A 682 1.76 29.99 -6.15
C GLU A 682 3.27 29.80 -6.31
N MET A 683 4.07 30.34 -5.39
CA MET A 683 5.52 30.12 -5.37
C MET A 683 5.86 28.64 -5.15
N LEU A 684 5.18 27.97 -4.22
CA LEU A 684 5.34 26.53 -4.00
C LEU A 684 4.95 25.70 -5.22
N GLU A 685 3.81 26.03 -5.85
CA GLU A 685 3.37 25.36 -7.07
C GLU A 685 4.45 25.45 -8.16
N LYS A 686 5.05 26.63 -8.33
CA LYS A 686 6.04 26.87 -9.37
C LYS A 686 7.38 26.19 -9.08
N LYS A 687 7.81 26.15 -7.82
CA LYS A 687 9.18 25.76 -7.44
C LYS A 687 9.29 24.35 -6.86
N LEU A 688 8.33 23.92 -6.05
CA LEU A 688 8.44 22.68 -5.30
C LEU A 688 7.54 21.54 -5.81
N LEU A 689 6.48 21.84 -6.56
CA LEU A 689 5.57 20.80 -7.05
C LEU A 689 6.27 19.87 -8.06
N GLY A 690 6.46 18.61 -7.67
CA GLY A 690 6.91 17.53 -8.53
C GLY A 690 5.75 16.77 -9.19
N PRO A 691 6.04 15.70 -9.96
CA PRO A 691 5.00 14.89 -10.58
C PRO A 691 4.12 14.12 -9.60
N LEU A 692 4.71 13.61 -8.51
CA LEU A 692 4.01 12.88 -7.44
C LEU A 692 4.20 13.57 -6.08
N GLY A 693 5.43 13.95 -5.74
CA GLY A 693 5.73 14.61 -4.46
C GLY A 693 6.02 16.10 -4.56
N MET A 694 6.35 16.70 -3.43
CA MET A 694 6.86 18.06 -3.29
C MET A 694 8.37 18.00 -2.99
N LYS A 695 9.18 18.74 -3.75
CA LYS A 695 10.60 18.93 -3.45
C LYS A 695 10.74 19.49 -2.04
N THR A 696 11.63 18.88 -1.26
CA THR A 696 11.86 19.27 0.14
C THR A 696 12.62 20.57 0.32
N LEU A 697 13.29 21.03 -0.74
CA LEU A 697 13.99 22.30 -0.82
C LEU A 697 13.85 22.87 -2.24
N ASP A 698 13.84 24.19 -2.36
CA ASP A 698 13.87 24.90 -3.63
C ASP A 698 15.11 24.58 -4.47
N SER A 699 14.91 24.35 -5.76
CA SER A 699 15.98 23.98 -6.70
C SER A 699 16.98 25.11 -6.96
N ASP A 700 16.61 26.36 -6.67
CA ASP A 700 17.53 27.50 -6.78
C ASP A 700 18.46 27.63 -5.55
N ASP A 701 18.25 26.84 -4.49
CA ASP A 701 19.08 26.84 -3.28
C ASP A 701 20.43 26.12 -3.52
N MET A 702 21.51 26.67 -2.95
CA MET A 702 22.87 26.15 -3.13
C MET A 702 23.09 24.72 -2.62
N VAL A 703 22.28 24.25 -1.68
CA VAL A 703 22.41 22.88 -1.12
C VAL A 703 21.38 21.91 -1.68
N TYR A 704 20.61 22.30 -2.71
CA TYR A 704 19.67 21.40 -3.36
C TYR A 704 20.38 20.20 -3.99
N CYS A 705 19.90 19.00 -3.63
CA CYS A 705 20.37 17.70 -4.10
C CYS A 705 19.17 16.74 -4.23
N GLY A 706 18.56 16.69 -5.42
CA GLY A 706 17.30 15.98 -5.65
C GLY A 706 17.35 14.44 -5.76
N VAL A 707 18.54 13.82 -5.80
CA VAL A 707 18.70 12.36 -5.97
C VAL A 707 19.20 11.73 -4.68
N TYR A 708 18.32 11.03 -3.96
CA TYR A 708 18.66 10.31 -2.74
C TYR A 708 19.22 8.91 -3.03
N ASP A 709 20.43 8.66 -2.53
CA ASP A 709 21.07 7.34 -2.50
C ASP A 709 21.69 7.12 -1.11
N ASN A 710 21.10 6.23 -0.33
CA ASN A 710 21.57 5.95 1.03
C ASN A 710 22.84 5.08 1.07
N ALA A 711 23.12 4.34 0.00
CA ALA A 711 24.30 3.48 -0.10
C ALA A 711 25.55 4.24 -0.53
N LEU A 712 25.39 5.37 -1.24
CA LEU A 712 26.47 6.21 -1.71
C LEU A 712 27.39 6.64 -0.55
N ASP A 713 28.71 6.39 -0.68
CA ASP A 713 29.70 6.81 0.31
C ASP A 713 30.95 7.40 -0.38
N ASN A 714 30.90 8.71 -0.61
CA ASN A 714 31.94 9.46 -1.30
C ASN A 714 32.37 10.69 -0.48
N ASP A 715 33.24 11.53 -1.06
CA ASP A 715 33.77 12.73 -0.40
C ASP A 715 32.80 13.94 -0.50
N ASN A 716 31.63 13.78 -1.12
CA ASN A 716 30.66 14.87 -1.26
C ASN A 716 29.78 14.96 0.00
N TYR A 717 29.99 16.03 0.76
CA TYR A 717 29.30 16.34 2.01
C TYR A 717 27.77 16.26 1.91
N ASN A 718 27.20 16.77 0.81
CA ASN A 718 25.75 16.98 0.70
C ASN A 718 24.96 15.72 0.33
N VAL A 719 25.59 14.66 -0.19
CA VAL A 719 24.89 13.46 -0.69
C VAL A 719 25.38 12.17 -0.05
N SER A 720 26.59 12.14 0.50
CA SER A 720 27.17 10.92 1.06
C SER A 720 26.34 10.39 2.23
N LYS A 721 26.08 9.08 2.22
CA LYS A 721 25.16 8.35 3.10
C LYS A 721 23.75 8.94 3.14
N GLY A 722 23.31 9.48 2.01
CA GLY A 722 21.96 10.02 1.85
C GLY A 722 21.70 11.28 2.68
N PHE A 723 22.74 12.09 2.93
CA PHE A 723 22.62 13.36 3.66
C PHE A 723 21.54 14.28 3.07
N ASN A 724 21.27 14.19 1.78
CA ASN A 724 20.26 14.97 1.07
C ASN A 724 18.81 14.47 1.22
N TYR A 725 18.49 13.57 2.14
CA TYR A 725 17.14 12.97 2.30
C TYR A 725 15.99 14.01 2.32
N HIS A 726 16.24 15.20 2.88
CA HIS A 726 15.31 16.33 2.91
C HIS A 726 15.87 17.62 2.27
N GLN A 727 16.77 17.49 1.30
CA GLN A 727 17.41 18.64 0.64
C GLN A 727 17.13 18.66 -0.87
N GLY A 728 15.96 18.19 -1.30
CA GLY A 728 15.61 18.13 -2.72
C GLY A 728 14.69 16.99 -3.13
N PRO A 729 14.82 15.76 -2.58
CA PRO A 729 13.92 14.65 -2.92
C PRO A 729 12.47 15.06 -2.73
N GLU A 730 11.61 14.48 -3.56
CA GLU A 730 10.21 14.82 -3.69
C GLU A 730 9.37 13.93 -2.77
N TRP A 731 8.95 14.48 -1.64
CA TRP A 731 8.17 13.74 -0.65
C TRP A 731 6.69 13.81 -0.96
N LEU A 732 5.97 12.70 -0.80
CA LEU A 732 4.57 12.65 -1.18
C LEU A 732 3.67 13.30 -0.12
N TRP A 733 3.85 13.03 1.16
CA TRP A 733 2.90 13.50 2.17
C TRP A 733 2.71 15.04 2.24
N PRO A 734 3.71 15.92 1.97
CA PRO A 734 3.48 17.36 1.92
C PRO A 734 2.56 17.80 0.78
N ILE A 735 2.39 16.97 -0.27
CA ILE A 735 1.46 17.27 -1.38
C ILE A 735 0.04 17.48 -0.86
N GLY A 736 -0.39 16.66 0.11
CA GLY A 736 -1.76 16.75 0.59
C GLY A 736 -2.01 18.03 1.36
N TYR A 737 -1.06 18.44 2.22
CA TYR A 737 -1.16 19.73 2.92
C TYR A 737 -1.11 20.92 1.95
N PHE A 738 -0.25 20.87 0.93
CA PHE A 738 -0.21 21.88 -0.13
C PHE A 738 -1.55 21.99 -0.88
N LEU A 739 -2.11 20.88 -1.36
CA LEU A 739 -3.36 20.87 -2.11
C LEU A 739 -4.56 21.29 -1.24
N ARG A 740 -4.61 20.85 0.03
CA ARG A 740 -5.64 21.26 0.99
C ARG A 740 -5.56 22.76 1.29
N ALA A 741 -4.36 23.31 1.48
CA ALA A 741 -4.15 24.74 1.66
C ALA A 741 -4.60 25.54 0.42
N LYS A 742 -4.20 25.12 -0.80
CA LYS A 742 -4.68 25.75 -2.05
C LYS A 742 -6.20 25.70 -2.16
N LEU A 743 -6.81 24.56 -1.85
CA LEU A 743 -8.26 24.41 -1.90
C LEU A 743 -8.97 25.36 -0.93
N TYR A 744 -8.43 25.54 0.28
CA TYR A 744 -8.99 26.45 1.28
C TYR A 744 -8.86 27.91 0.86
N PHE A 745 -7.65 28.38 0.56
CA PHE A 745 -7.40 29.79 0.25
C PHE A 745 -7.99 30.22 -1.09
N SER A 746 -8.05 29.34 -2.10
CA SER A 746 -8.70 29.67 -3.37
C SER A 746 -10.19 30.04 -3.23
N LYS A 747 -10.90 29.45 -2.25
CA LYS A 747 -12.28 29.84 -1.92
C LYS A 747 -12.38 31.27 -1.39
N LEU A 748 -11.37 31.73 -0.65
CA LEU A 748 -11.30 33.07 -0.08
C LEU A 748 -10.91 34.13 -1.13
N ILE A 749 -10.06 33.77 -2.10
CA ILE A 749 -9.67 34.70 -3.16
C ILE A 749 -10.80 34.92 -4.17
N GLY A 750 -11.46 33.86 -4.64
CA GLY A 750 -12.61 34.00 -5.53
C GLY A 750 -12.99 32.75 -6.33
N PRO A 751 -14.21 32.71 -6.88
CA PRO A 751 -14.78 31.51 -7.50
C PRO A 751 -14.03 31.05 -8.76
N GLU A 752 -13.47 31.97 -9.55
CA GLU A 752 -12.68 31.61 -10.74
C GLU A 752 -11.37 30.90 -10.37
N ILE A 753 -10.68 31.42 -9.35
CA ILE A 753 -9.44 30.83 -8.84
C ILE A 753 -9.72 29.49 -8.16
N TYR A 754 -10.83 29.37 -7.44
CA TYR A 754 -11.30 28.09 -6.91
C TYR A 754 -11.51 27.04 -8.01
N ALA A 755 -12.21 27.38 -9.09
CA ALA A 755 -12.45 26.44 -10.20
C ALA A 755 -11.14 25.99 -10.87
N LYS A 756 -10.21 26.92 -11.12
CA LYS A 756 -8.86 26.62 -11.64
C LYS A 756 -8.08 25.71 -10.68
N THR A 757 -8.19 25.95 -9.38
CA THR A 757 -7.53 25.15 -8.33
C THR A 757 -8.08 23.74 -8.27
N VAL A 758 -9.40 23.56 -8.36
CA VAL A 758 -10.02 22.22 -8.41
C VAL A 758 -9.53 21.43 -9.63
N PHE A 759 -9.39 22.09 -10.79
CA PHE A 759 -8.82 21.46 -11.98
C PHE A 759 -7.36 21.03 -11.77
N LEU A 760 -6.52 21.92 -11.21
CA LEU A 760 -5.13 21.61 -10.85
C LEU A 760 -5.06 20.41 -9.91
N ILE A 761 -5.84 20.41 -8.83
CA ILE A 761 -5.86 19.31 -7.85
C ILE A 761 -6.23 18.00 -8.55
N LYS A 762 -7.29 17.97 -9.37
CA LYS A 762 -7.67 16.76 -10.12
C LYS A 762 -6.54 16.26 -11.03
N ASN A 763 -5.81 17.15 -11.69
CA ASN A 763 -4.67 16.81 -12.54
C ASN A 763 -3.46 16.28 -11.74
N VAL A 764 -3.21 16.78 -10.55
CA VAL A 764 -2.17 16.23 -9.66
C VAL A 764 -2.60 14.86 -9.14
N LEU A 765 -3.84 14.72 -8.68
CA LEU A 765 -4.40 13.49 -8.16
C LEU A 765 -4.50 12.37 -9.21
N SER A 766 -4.73 12.69 -10.49
CA SER A 766 -4.75 11.67 -11.54
C SER A 766 -3.41 10.97 -11.71
N ARG A 767 -2.28 11.64 -11.45
CA ARG A 767 -0.94 11.02 -11.47
C ARG A 767 -0.77 10.02 -10.33
N HIS A 768 -1.29 10.36 -9.15
CA HIS A 768 -1.31 9.46 -7.99
C HIS A 768 -2.17 8.23 -8.25
N TYR A 769 -3.33 8.40 -8.89
CA TYR A 769 -4.18 7.28 -9.31
C TYR A 769 -3.44 6.34 -10.28
N VAL A 770 -2.79 6.88 -11.31
CA VAL A 770 -2.01 6.09 -12.27
C VAL A 770 -0.85 5.36 -11.61
N HIS A 771 -0.14 6.01 -10.68
CA HIS A 771 0.94 5.37 -9.93
C HIS A 771 0.41 4.22 -9.06
N LEU A 772 -0.64 4.47 -8.27
CA LEU A 772 -1.23 3.47 -7.38
C LEU A 772 -1.72 2.25 -8.17
N GLU A 773 -2.38 2.48 -9.31
CA GLU A 773 -2.86 1.40 -10.18
C GLU A 773 -1.71 0.53 -10.73
N ARG A 774 -0.58 1.15 -11.13
CA ARG A 774 0.57 0.44 -11.69
C ARG A 774 1.50 -0.15 -10.64
N SER A 775 1.47 0.35 -9.41
CA SER A 775 2.33 -0.14 -8.34
C SER A 775 2.03 -1.60 -8.01
N PRO A 776 3.05 -2.49 -7.97
CA PRO A 776 2.89 -3.86 -7.48
C PRO A 776 2.37 -3.93 -6.04
N TRP A 777 2.66 -2.89 -5.26
CA TRP A 777 2.22 -2.73 -3.86
C TRP A 777 0.81 -2.14 -3.74
N LYS A 778 0.22 -1.63 -4.83
CA LYS A 778 -1.06 -0.89 -4.81
C LYS A 778 -1.08 0.20 -3.73
N GLY A 779 0.02 0.97 -3.67
CA GLY A 779 0.24 2.04 -2.71
C GLY A 779 0.91 3.26 -3.35
N LEU A 780 1.23 4.23 -2.51
CA LEU A 780 1.98 5.42 -2.89
C LEU A 780 3.29 5.46 -2.09
N PRO A 781 4.44 5.74 -2.73
CA PRO A 781 5.73 5.68 -2.07
C PRO A 781 5.89 6.80 -1.03
N GLU A 782 6.93 6.67 -0.22
CA GLU A 782 7.34 7.71 0.73
C GLU A 782 7.84 8.96 -0.01
N LEU A 783 8.75 8.74 -0.96
CA LEU A 783 9.37 9.79 -1.75
C LEU A 783 9.74 9.32 -3.16
N THR A 784 9.97 10.28 -4.04
CA THR A 784 10.64 10.08 -5.32
C THR A 784 11.92 10.89 -5.36
N ASN A 785 12.86 10.47 -6.20
CA ASN A 785 13.96 11.33 -6.59
C ASN A 785 13.43 12.48 -7.48
N GLU A 786 14.32 13.38 -7.88
CA GLU A 786 13.97 14.56 -8.67
C GLU A 786 13.07 14.23 -9.87
N ASN A 787 12.07 15.08 -10.08
CA ASN A 787 11.15 15.00 -11.22
C ASN A 787 10.41 13.64 -11.30
N GLY A 788 10.05 13.06 -10.15
CA GLY A 788 9.30 11.81 -10.06
C GLY A 788 10.10 10.55 -10.39
N GLN A 789 11.44 10.61 -10.44
CA GLN A 789 12.27 9.44 -10.67
C GLN A 789 12.12 8.42 -9.52
N TYR A 790 12.15 7.12 -9.88
CA TYR A 790 12.10 6.05 -8.90
C TYR A 790 13.29 6.13 -7.93
N CYS A 791 13.02 5.98 -6.64
CA CYS A 791 14.02 5.91 -5.59
C CYS A 791 14.03 4.50 -4.98
N PRO A 792 15.12 3.71 -5.15
CA PRO A 792 15.17 2.33 -4.64
C PRO A 792 15.25 2.24 -3.11
N PHE A 793 15.52 3.35 -2.42
CA PHE A 793 15.54 3.44 -0.96
C PHE A 793 14.24 4.00 -0.37
N SER A 794 13.30 4.43 -1.22
CA SER A 794 11.98 4.85 -0.75
C SER A 794 11.20 3.64 -0.30
N CYS A 795 10.45 3.79 0.79
CA CYS A 795 9.35 2.87 1.06
C CYS A 795 8.36 2.89 -0.12
N GLU A 796 7.92 1.71 -0.57
CA GLU A 796 7.12 1.55 -1.79
C GLU A 796 5.64 1.89 -1.57
N THR A 797 5.18 1.72 -0.33
CA THR A 797 3.85 2.15 0.11
C THR A 797 3.96 2.73 1.51
N GLN A 798 3.45 3.94 1.69
CA GLN A 798 3.65 4.70 2.91
C GLN A 798 2.35 5.28 3.46
N ALA A 799 2.15 5.16 4.77
CA ALA A 799 0.89 5.46 5.43
C ALA A 799 0.47 6.92 5.25
N TRP A 800 1.37 7.86 5.54
CA TRP A 800 1.07 9.30 5.43
C TRP A 800 0.81 9.74 3.99
N SER A 801 1.49 9.16 2.99
CA SER A 801 1.35 9.52 1.58
C SER A 801 -0.06 9.17 1.09
N ILE A 802 -0.55 7.99 1.45
CA ILE A 802 -1.91 7.56 1.13
C ILE A 802 -2.93 8.38 1.93
N ALA A 803 -2.68 8.60 3.23
CA ALA A 803 -3.57 9.32 4.11
C ALA A 803 -3.88 10.72 3.58
N VAL A 804 -2.85 11.52 3.31
CA VAL A 804 -3.02 12.92 2.96
C VAL A 804 -3.69 13.10 1.59
N VAL A 805 -3.51 12.15 0.66
CA VAL A 805 -4.18 12.16 -0.65
C VAL A 805 -5.66 11.82 -0.48
N LEU A 806 -5.98 10.87 0.39
CA LEU A 806 -7.37 10.56 0.75
C LEU A 806 -8.05 11.75 1.45
N GLU A 807 -7.31 12.49 2.25
CA GLU A 807 -7.79 13.72 2.90
C GLU A 807 -8.08 14.84 1.90
N VAL A 808 -7.26 15.03 0.86
CA VAL A 808 -7.55 15.99 -0.22
C VAL A 808 -8.87 15.62 -0.91
N LEU A 809 -9.09 14.34 -1.19
CA LEU A 809 -10.33 13.86 -1.81
C LEU A 809 -11.55 14.01 -0.90
N TYR A 810 -11.35 13.98 0.42
CA TYR A 810 -12.42 14.18 1.39
C TYR A 810 -12.81 15.66 1.53
N ASP A 811 -11.85 16.56 1.40
CA ASP A 811 -12.07 18.01 1.50
C ASP A 811 -12.62 18.61 0.17
N LEU A 812 -12.41 17.93 -0.97
CA LEU A 812 -12.98 18.22 -2.29
C LEU A 812 -14.46 17.85 -2.38
#